data_AF-A0A2D6HI14-F1
#
_entry.id   AF-A0A2D6HI14-F1
#
_cell.length_a   1.000
_cell.length_b   1.000
_cell.length_c   1.000
_cell.angle_alpha   90.00
_cell.angle_beta   90.00
_cell.angle_gamma   90.00
#
_symmetry.space_group_name_H-M   'P 1'
#
loop_
_entity.id
_entity.type
_entity.pdbx_description
1 polymer ?
#
loop_
_entity_poly.entity_id
_entity_poly.type
_entity_poly.pdbx_seq_one_letter_code
_entity_poly.pdbx_strand_id
1 'polypeptide(L)'
;MSAGGFGEGKVRMRYSDSSKARRGADSLRARDKLSPVVALALALAPARALAFTPTPTLAPRVAVTREGPRFVPNAGQWPAAARFQVIDGGLCGWVLRDGFLIDRCEPGDELGAIDACALRFTFEGASGLVPHGEAPTAERRSYFLGADRARWRGGLPVFERVRFEGLFPGCDLLLREGEGLFEYDLELERGALLEEIVVRCEGALGLELAPTGELVVHTPLGALRQSAPRARARSADGRSIPVACAFRLLGGERFGFVAPDANAGRPLTVDPGIVWSTFLGDAEEDTVNAVRVSWADRTLVAGATSSPLFPTTLGAYDGTLARPIDASVTCLAPGGVLPLWSTFLGGDDSDAAYGLALGPHDAVYLTGETDSADFPVTPGAFDGSWNGGRDAFVSQLSADGATLVASTFLGGAGDERGADLELSSAGDPPDEVRPFVGGLTASANFPVTAGAFDLSYGGGSFGGGDGFVTRLAPDLGSLDWSTYLGGAGNDAVLDLVVDDAGLVSAVGSSGSVDFPVTPGVFDPTPNGVGNFSDAFATRLAADGASLVWSTFLGGSAGDAATGVALCAGGEPVLVGRTESADFPVTPGAAGPVHGGAGDAFATRLDAAGSVLVWSTFLGGAADDGARAVVPAAAPATADEVLLTGGTRSEDFPATPWAFDSEDNNPPLSYLADAFIARLGAGGELRYASYLGGGDEDEGHALAATADGGAVVAGRTVSSNFPATPGAFDRTHGGAQLADGFVTRVDFLRHPFAYGDGKQTSQGVVPIVGAGGFPSLAGDDLVLYIDLAIPFQSGWCFYGHNTADIPFMGGSLLVAPPQTRYRTIQTDLFGADTVGVPIRPWMVGQTLRFQFWFLDPGDLFGIGLSPGIEVRFYP
;
A
#
# COMPACT_ATOMS: atom_id res chain seq x y z
N MET A 1 19.40 3.21 54.59
CA MET A 1 20.47 4.00 55.23
C MET A 1 20.79 5.18 54.31
N SER A 2 21.21 6.35 54.84
CA SER A 2 21.49 7.65 54.15
C SER A 2 20.34 8.20 53.26
N ALA A 3 19.66 9.34 53.51
CA ALA A 3 20.08 10.74 53.79
C ALA A 3 20.81 11.40 52.59
N GLY A 4 20.50 12.60 52.07
CA GLY A 4 19.46 13.65 52.30
C GLY A 4 19.68 14.83 51.28
N GLY A 5 18.89 15.91 51.14
CA GLY A 5 17.75 16.46 51.92
C GLY A 5 17.08 17.69 51.23
N PHE A 6 16.62 18.70 52.00
CA PHE A 6 15.74 19.83 51.60
C PHE A 6 16.38 21.06 50.89
N GLY A 7 15.55 21.84 50.17
CA GLY A 7 15.77 23.26 49.87
C GLY A 7 14.58 23.98 49.19
N GLU A 8 13.92 24.95 49.86
CA GLU A 8 12.77 25.74 49.35
C GLU A 8 13.17 27.08 48.67
N GLY A 9 12.27 27.69 47.87
CA GLY A 9 12.40 29.10 47.47
C GLY A 9 11.29 29.69 46.59
N LYS A 10 10.25 30.32 47.20
CA LYS A 10 9.21 31.14 46.51
C LYS A 10 9.44 32.64 46.71
N VAL A 11 9.32 33.47 45.66
CA VAL A 11 8.90 34.90 45.76
C VAL A 11 8.06 35.34 44.55
N ARG A 12 6.93 36.02 44.81
CA ARG A 12 6.07 36.75 43.84
C ARG A 12 6.43 38.24 43.81
N MET A 13 6.12 38.96 42.71
CA MET A 13 5.51 40.31 42.76
C MET A 13 4.73 40.66 41.48
N ARG A 14 3.70 41.50 41.62
CA ARG A 14 2.93 42.21 40.57
C ARG A 14 3.14 43.72 40.78
N TYR A 15 2.97 44.57 39.75
CA TYR A 15 2.18 45.81 39.83
C TYR A 15 1.97 46.46 38.44
N SER A 16 0.76 47.00 38.27
CA SER A 16 0.22 47.92 37.24
C SER A 16 0.94 49.30 37.23
N ASP A 17 0.64 50.34 36.40
CA ASP A 17 -0.62 50.79 35.78
C ASP A 17 -0.43 51.97 34.77
N SER A 18 -1.45 52.30 33.96
CA SER A 18 -1.76 53.62 33.33
C SER A 18 -0.86 54.24 32.22
N SER A 19 -1.23 55.30 31.45
CA SER A 19 -2.45 55.63 30.66
C SER A 19 -2.24 56.90 29.78
N LYS A 20 -2.94 57.03 28.62
CA LYS A 20 -3.23 58.29 27.82
C LYS A 20 -2.06 59.04 27.14
N ALA A 21 -2.21 59.89 26.09
CA ALA A 21 -3.19 60.04 24.98
C ALA A 21 -2.79 61.16 23.95
N ARG A 22 -3.30 61.07 22.70
CA ARG A 22 -3.67 62.15 21.71
C ARG A 22 -2.66 62.87 20.76
N ARG A 23 -3.01 62.76 19.45
CA ARG A 23 -3.28 63.81 18.41
C ARG A 23 -2.18 64.35 17.45
N GLY A 24 -2.61 64.47 16.17
CA GLY A 24 -2.08 65.34 15.10
C GLY A 24 -1.36 64.59 13.97
N ALA A 25 -1.56 64.74 12.65
CA ALA A 25 -2.56 65.28 11.71
C ALA A 25 -1.80 65.77 10.43
N ASP A 26 -2.49 65.77 9.28
CA ASP A 26 -2.20 66.52 8.03
C ASP A 26 -1.11 66.06 7.01
N SER A 27 -1.60 65.33 5.98
CA SER A 27 -1.56 65.66 4.53
C SER A 27 -0.25 66.05 3.79
N LEU A 28 0.03 65.39 2.64
CA LEU A 28 -0.01 65.97 1.27
C LEU A 28 0.67 65.10 0.17
N ARG A 29 -0.14 64.81 -0.87
CA ARG A 29 0.14 64.62 -2.31
C ARG A 29 1.59 64.57 -2.89
N ALA A 30 1.76 63.55 -3.75
CA ALA A 30 2.16 63.61 -5.19
C ALA A 30 3.60 63.25 -5.68
N ARG A 31 3.60 62.26 -6.58
CA ARG A 31 4.28 62.15 -7.90
C ARG A 31 5.79 61.91 -8.06
N ASP A 32 6.02 60.97 -8.99
CA ASP A 32 7.08 60.85 -10.01
C ASP A 32 8.51 60.39 -9.66
N LYS A 33 8.83 59.20 -10.21
CA LYS A 33 10.07 58.75 -10.86
C LYS A 33 11.43 59.15 -10.26
N LEU A 34 12.24 58.13 -9.90
CA LEU A 34 13.50 57.75 -10.58
C LEU A 34 14.19 56.57 -9.86
N SER A 35 14.82 55.69 -10.62
CA SER A 35 15.93 54.83 -10.17
C SER A 35 17.25 55.64 -10.27
N PRO A 36 18.40 55.28 -9.61
CA PRO A 36 18.92 53.91 -9.46
C PRO A 36 19.67 53.54 -8.15
N VAL A 37 19.90 52.23 -8.00
CA VAL A 37 21.07 51.52 -7.44
C VAL A 37 21.98 52.26 -6.42
N VAL A 38 22.12 51.69 -5.21
CA VAL A 38 23.38 51.19 -4.60
C VAL A 38 23.02 50.20 -3.48
N ALA A 39 23.81 49.14 -3.32
CA ALA A 39 23.62 48.12 -2.28
C ALA A 39 24.60 48.32 -1.10
N LEU A 40 24.18 47.92 0.10
CA LEU A 40 25.08 47.35 1.09
C LEU A 40 24.30 46.44 2.04
N ALA A 41 24.72 45.18 2.17
CA ALA A 41 24.24 44.26 3.18
C ALA A 41 25.25 44.20 4.35
N LEU A 42 24.74 44.10 5.57
CA LEU A 42 25.51 43.71 6.75
C LEU A 42 24.55 43.04 7.73
N ALA A 43 24.73 41.74 7.94
CA ALA A 43 23.98 40.94 8.90
C ALA A 43 24.74 40.85 10.22
N LEU A 44 24.00 40.75 11.34
CA LEU A 44 24.37 40.02 12.55
C LEU A 44 23.13 39.88 13.46
N ALA A 45 23.00 38.74 14.12
CA ALA A 45 21.80 38.28 14.83
C ALA A 45 21.91 38.54 16.37
N PRO A 46 21.04 37.98 17.26
CA PRO A 46 19.60 37.75 17.22
C PRO A 46 18.84 38.34 18.47
N ALA A 47 17.54 38.00 18.58
CA ALA A 47 16.72 37.88 19.82
C ALA A 47 16.13 39.12 20.52
N ARG A 48 14.80 39.31 20.39
CA ARG A 48 13.77 38.93 21.40
C ARG A 48 12.34 39.26 20.93
N ALA A 49 11.36 38.50 21.41
CA ALA A 49 9.95 38.55 20.97
C ALA A 49 9.07 39.53 21.77
N LEU A 50 7.95 40.00 21.17
CA LEU A 50 6.58 39.92 21.75
C LEU A 50 5.47 40.58 20.88
N ALA A 51 4.39 39.81 20.66
CA ALA A 51 2.96 40.16 20.50
C ALA A 51 2.40 41.04 19.33
N PHE A 52 1.31 40.50 18.76
CA PHE A 52 0.29 41.03 17.82
C PHE A 52 -0.38 42.37 18.26
N THR A 53 -1.12 43.19 17.48
CA THR A 53 -1.93 43.11 16.21
C THR A 53 -2.28 44.56 15.75
N PRO A 54 -3.09 44.86 14.68
CA PRO A 54 -3.59 44.09 13.53
C PRO A 54 -3.42 44.80 12.15
N THR A 55 -3.97 44.19 11.08
CA THR A 55 -4.25 44.72 9.70
C THR A 55 -3.05 45.04 8.79
N PRO A 56 -3.17 44.91 7.44
CA PRO A 56 -4.40 44.81 6.63
C PRO A 56 -4.60 43.49 5.86
N THR A 57 -5.82 43.30 5.35
CA THR A 57 -6.17 42.33 4.30
C THR A 57 -5.30 42.51 3.05
N LEU A 58 -4.64 41.44 2.59
CA LEU A 58 -3.94 41.44 1.30
C LEU A 58 -3.86 40.04 0.68
N ALA A 59 -4.54 39.90 -0.47
CA ALA A 59 -4.45 38.85 -1.49
C ALA A 59 -4.78 37.39 -1.10
N PRO A 60 -5.43 36.62 -2.01
CA PRO A 60 -5.53 35.17 -1.85
C PRO A 60 -4.12 34.54 -1.91
N ARG A 61 -3.80 33.63 -0.98
CA ARG A 61 -2.60 32.81 -1.10
C ARG A 61 -2.78 31.85 -2.28
N VAL A 62 -1.86 31.92 -3.24
CA VAL A 62 -1.72 30.91 -4.29
C VAL A 62 -1.27 29.62 -3.62
N ALA A 63 -1.93 28.50 -3.93
CA ALA A 63 -1.49 27.18 -3.49
C ALA A 63 -0.08 26.90 -4.02
N VAL A 64 0.85 26.51 -3.15
CA VAL A 64 2.15 26.00 -3.58
C VAL A 64 1.98 24.51 -3.86
N THR A 65 1.57 24.19 -5.08
CA THR A 65 1.69 22.85 -5.64
C THR A 65 3.17 22.48 -5.73
N ARG A 66 3.60 21.43 -5.02
CA ARG A 66 4.96 20.89 -5.18
C ARG A 66 4.99 19.98 -6.42
N GLU A 67 5.20 20.60 -7.58
CA GLU A 67 5.48 19.88 -8.85
C GLU A 67 6.89 19.24 -8.77
N GLY A 68 7.06 18.05 -9.38
CA GLY A 68 8.20 17.13 -9.21
C GLY A 68 9.56 17.54 -9.82
N PRO A 69 10.43 16.56 -10.20
CA PRO A 69 11.74 16.81 -10.79
C PRO A 69 11.65 17.68 -12.04
N ARG A 70 12.37 18.80 -11.97
CA ARG A 70 12.15 19.96 -12.82
C ARG A 70 13.46 20.34 -13.49
N PHE A 71 13.62 19.93 -14.75
CA PHE A 71 14.86 20.05 -15.52
C PHE A 71 15.15 21.50 -15.86
N VAL A 72 16.34 21.99 -15.47
CA VAL A 72 16.79 23.35 -15.75
C VAL A 72 17.91 23.34 -16.78
N PRO A 73 17.83 24.11 -17.88
CA PRO A 73 18.87 24.16 -18.90
C PRO A 73 20.11 24.91 -18.41
N ASN A 74 21.29 24.42 -18.79
CA ASN A 74 22.55 25.15 -18.58
C ASN A 74 22.67 26.31 -19.57
N ALA A 75 22.37 27.52 -19.12
CA ALA A 75 22.61 28.78 -19.83
C ALA A 75 24.01 29.37 -19.54
N GLY A 76 24.93 28.57 -18.98
CA GLY A 76 26.28 28.98 -18.57
C GLY A 76 26.41 29.31 -17.07
N GLN A 77 25.50 28.83 -16.23
CA GLN A 77 25.66 28.85 -14.77
C GLN A 77 26.55 27.69 -14.26
N TRP A 78 26.61 26.57 -15.01
CA TRP A 78 27.39 25.36 -14.71
C TRP A 78 28.44 25.06 -15.80
N PRO A 79 29.41 24.15 -15.55
CA PRO A 79 30.41 23.73 -16.54
C PRO A 79 29.80 23.29 -17.87
N ALA A 80 30.50 23.56 -18.98
CA ALA A 80 29.98 23.40 -20.35
C ALA A 80 29.68 21.94 -20.79
N ALA A 81 30.03 20.96 -19.96
CA ALA A 81 29.66 19.56 -20.11
C ALA A 81 28.17 19.32 -19.76
N ALA A 82 27.67 19.96 -18.70
CA ALA A 82 26.28 19.88 -18.29
C ALA A 82 25.35 20.58 -19.29
N ARG A 83 24.22 19.94 -19.60
CA ARG A 83 23.16 20.45 -20.48
C ARG A 83 21.89 20.77 -19.71
N PHE A 84 21.49 19.90 -18.81
CA PHE A 84 20.44 20.14 -17.83
C PHE A 84 20.89 19.67 -16.46
N GLN A 85 20.32 20.26 -15.42
CA GLN A 85 20.36 19.74 -14.06
C GLN A 85 18.94 19.40 -13.61
N VAL A 86 18.80 18.30 -12.90
CA VAL A 86 17.63 17.96 -12.08
C VAL A 86 18.12 17.71 -10.66
N ILE A 87 17.38 18.20 -9.67
CA ILE A 87 17.67 18.01 -8.25
C ILE A 87 16.41 17.44 -7.62
N ASP A 88 16.55 16.33 -6.93
CA ASP A 88 15.51 15.69 -6.15
C ASP A 88 16.12 14.94 -4.95
N GLY A 89 15.48 14.96 -3.78
CA GLY A 89 15.92 14.25 -2.56
C GLY A 89 17.35 14.52 -2.03
N GLY A 90 18.13 15.43 -2.61
CA GLY A 90 19.57 15.58 -2.34
C GLY A 90 20.49 14.81 -3.31
N LEU A 91 19.90 14.09 -4.27
CA LEU A 91 20.56 13.60 -5.48
C LEU A 91 20.51 14.68 -6.57
N CYS A 92 21.57 14.72 -7.37
CA CYS A 92 21.72 15.64 -8.49
C CYS A 92 21.94 14.85 -9.79
N GLY A 93 20.92 14.86 -10.65
CA GLY A 93 21.01 14.33 -12.01
C GLY A 93 21.56 15.39 -12.96
N TRP A 94 22.65 15.05 -13.66
CA TRP A 94 23.29 15.89 -14.65
C TRP A 94 23.12 15.29 -16.05
N VAL A 95 22.41 15.99 -16.92
CA VAL A 95 22.25 15.57 -18.33
C VAL A 95 23.46 16.06 -19.13
N LEU A 96 24.14 15.15 -19.83
CA LEU A 96 25.38 15.41 -20.58
C LEU A 96 25.11 15.40 -22.10
N ARG A 97 26.11 15.08 -22.94
CA ARG A 97 25.95 15.00 -24.42
C ARG A 97 25.84 13.57 -24.95
N ASP A 98 26.17 12.60 -24.12
CA ASP A 98 26.36 11.18 -24.43
C ASP A 98 25.65 10.29 -23.40
N GLY A 99 24.78 10.89 -22.57
CA GLY A 99 24.04 10.22 -21.51
C GLY A 99 23.83 11.14 -20.30
N PHE A 100 23.82 10.54 -19.10
CA PHE A 100 23.56 11.24 -17.84
C PHE A 100 24.48 10.76 -16.72
N LEU A 101 24.61 11.58 -15.68
CA LEU A 101 25.40 11.31 -14.48
C LEU A 101 24.54 11.56 -13.25
N ILE A 102 24.63 10.67 -12.27
CA ILE A 102 23.95 10.75 -10.97
C ILE A 102 25.02 10.89 -9.89
N ASP A 103 24.87 11.88 -9.01
CA ASP A 103 25.83 12.26 -7.97
C ASP A 103 25.06 12.85 -6.76
N ARG A 104 25.70 12.97 -5.59
CA ARG A 104 25.18 13.74 -4.45
C ARG A 104 25.66 15.19 -4.56
N CYS A 105 24.81 16.17 -4.28
CA CYS A 105 25.21 17.59 -4.22
C CYS A 105 24.43 18.35 -3.15
N GLU A 106 25.08 19.25 -2.43
CA GLU A 106 24.41 20.30 -1.66
C GLU A 106 24.03 21.50 -2.55
N PRO A 107 23.09 22.38 -2.11
CA PRO A 107 22.70 23.61 -2.83
C PRO A 107 23.82 24.65 -2.99
N GLY A 108 24.76 24.39 -3.91
CA GLY A 108 25.88 25.26 -4.23
C GLY A 108 27.02 24.60 -5.00
N ASP A 109 27.05 23.26 -5.04
CA ASP A 109 28.16 22.48 -5.59
C ASP A 109 28.28 22.54 -7.12
N GLU A 110 29.48 22.21 -7.62
CA GLU A 110 29.78 22.10 -9.04
C GLU A 110 29.72 20.66 -9.54
N LEU A 111 29.48 20.48 -10.84
CA LEU A 111 29.58 19.17 -11.51
C LEU A 111 30.96 18.55 -11.25
N GLY A 112 31.01 17.44 -10.50
CA GLY A 112 32.25 16.76 -10.12
C GLY A 112 33.01 17.39 -8.95
N ALA A 113 32.32 18.08 -8.03
CA ALA A 113 32.94 18.66 -6.83
C ALA A 113 33.23 17.63 -5.72
N ILE A 114 32.68 16.42 -5.79
CA ILE A 114 32.78 15.39 -4.76
C ILE A 114 33.37 14.10 -5.37
N ASP A 115 34.52 13.63 -4.88
CA ASP A 115 35.18 12.37 -5.32
C ASP A 115 34.47 11.08 -4.82
N ALA A 116 33.21 11.19 -4.37
CA ALA A 116 32.48 10.12 -3.68
C ALA A 116 31.16 9.77 -4.38
N CYS A 117 31.24 8.81 -5.31
CA CYS A 117 30.12 8.11 -5.96
C CYS A 117 29.27 8.91 -6.96
N ALA A 118 29.92 9.36 -8.04
CA ALA A 118 29.23 9.67 -9.29
C ALA A 118 29.12 8.40 -10.17
N LEU A 119 27.89 7.98 -10.50
CA LEU A 119 27.64 6.98 -11.56
C LEU A 119 27.32 7.68 -12.86
N ARG A 120 28.01 7.34 -13.95
CA ARG A 120 27.77 7.91 -15.28
C ARG A 120 27.32 6.85 -16.28
N PHE A 121 26.11 7.03 -16.78
CA PHE A 121 25.51 6.19 -17.81
C PHE A 121 25.79 6.82 -19.18
N THR A 122 26.77 6.26 -19.89
CA THR A 122 27.18 6.67 -21.24
C THR A 122 26.60 5.69 -22.26
N PHE A 123 25.87 6.19 -23.25
CA PHE A 123 25.37 5.38 -24.37
C PHE A 123 26.48 5.24 -25.41
N GLU A 124 27.07 4.04 -25.56
CA GLU A 124 28.25 3.84 -26.41
C GLU A 124 27.89 4.04 -27.90
N GLY A 125 28.62 4.92 -28.58
CA GLY A 125 28.39 5.26 -29.99
C GLY A 125 27.47 6.46 -30.21
N ALA A 126 26.69 6.87 -29.20
CA ALA A 126 26.00 8.16 -29.22
C ALA A 126 27.03 9.30 -29.27
N SER A 127 26.90 10.22 -30.23
CA SER A 127 27.83 11.36 -30.34
C SER A 127 27.21 12.59 -30.97
N GLY A 128 27.62 13.76 -30.47
CA GLY A 128 27.18 15.06 -31.01
C GLY A 128 25.76 15.51 -30.61
N LEU A 129 25.08 14.77 -29.75
CA LEU A 129 23.70 15.06 -29.35
C LEU A 129 23.59 16.40 -28.60
N VAL A 130 22.45 17.06 -28.81
CA VAL A 130 22.04 18.28 -28.11
C VAL A 130 20.68 17.97 -27.48
N PRO A 131 20.65 17.48 -26.22
CA PRO A 131 19.38 17.25 -25.55
C PRO A 131 18.60 18.57 -25.42
N HIS A 132 17.28 18.47 -25.46
CA HIS A 132 16.39 19.61 -25.31
C HIS A 132 15.26 19.31 -24.32
N GLY A 133 14.76 20.35 -23.65
CA GLY A 133 13.65 20.22 -22.71
C GLY A 133 12.31 20.26 -23.42
N GLU A 134 11.41 19.37 -23.04
CA GLU A 134 10.01 19.35 -23.47
C GLU A 134 9.07 19.65 -22.30
N ALA A 135 7.79 19.90 -22.59
CA ALA A 135 6.77 20.24 -21.59
C ALA A 135 7.25 21.34 -20.61
N PRO A 136 7.44 22.59 -21.10
CA PRO A 136 7.91 23.69 -20.28
C PRO A 136 6.84 24.14 -19.28
N THR A 137 7.18 24.15 -17.99
CA THR A 137 6.27 24.53 -16.92
C THR A 137 6.12 26.06 -16.80
N ALA A 138 5.19 26.48 -15.94
CA ALA A 138 5.05 27.88 -15.53
C ALA A 138 6.18 28.36 -14.60
N GLU A 139 6.93 27.44 -13.97
CA GLU A 139 8.00 27.77 -13.03
C GLU A 139 9.18 28.45 -13.72
N ARG A 140 9.89 29.33 -13.01
CA ARG A 140 11.11 29.99 -13.49
C ARG A 140 12.16 30.03 -12.38
N ARG A 141 13.31 29.38 -12.61
CA ARG A 141 14.40 29.30 -11.63
C ARG A 141 15.49 30.33 -11.91
N SER A 142 16.09 30.85 -10.85
CA SER A 142 17.16 31.86 -10.93
C SER A 142 18.36 31.43 -10.09
N TYR A 143 19.54 31.48 -10.69
CA TYR A 143 20.79 30.98 -10.13
C TYR A 143 21.78 32.14 -9.97
N PHE A 144 22.21 32.40 -8.75
CA PHE A 144 23.16 33.46 -8.40
C PHE A 144 24.43 32.83 -7.79
N LEU A 145 25.03 31.89 -8.52
CA LEU A 145 26.12 31.05 -8.04
C LEU A 145 27.43 31.84 -7.93
N GLY A 146 27.96 31.93 -6.70
CA GLY A 146 29.24 32.55 -6.40
C GLY A 146 29.34 34.05 -6.70
N ALA A 147 30.56 34.58 -6.60
CA ALA A 147 30.84 36.01 -6.80
C ALA A 147 30.92 36.42 -8.29
N ASP A 148 31.04 35.46 -9.22
CA ASP A 148 31.12 35.75 -10.65
C ASP A 148 29.74 36.01 -11.26
N ARG A 149 29.45 37.28 -11.52
CA ARG A 149 28.21 37.73 -12.17
C ARG A 149 28.04 37.18 -13.59
N ALA A 150 29.09 36.70 -14.26
CA ALA A 150 28.96 36.06 -15.57
C ALA A 150 28.26 34.69 -15.50
N ARG A 151 28.18 34.07 -14.31
CA ARG A 151 27.45 32.81 -14.07
C ARG A 151 26.01 33.02 -13.57
N TRP A 152 25.64 34.25 -13.21
CA TRP A 152 24.29 34.55 -12.71
C TRP A 152 23.25 34.48 -13.84
N ARG A 153 22.14 33.76 -13.62
CA ARG A 153 21.05 33.59 -14.59
C ARG A 153 19.71 33.80 -13.90
N GLY A 154 18.90 34.71 -14.41
CA GLY A 154 17.56 34.98 -13.89
C GLY A 154 16.48 34.41 -14.82
N GLY A 155 15.44 33.81 -14.23
CA GLY A 155 14.22 33.43 -14.93
C GLY A 155 14.40 32.35 -16.01
N LEU A 156 15.24 31.35 -15.76
CA LEU A 156 15.40 30.21 -16.67
C LEU A 156 14.10 29.41 -16.75
N PRO A 157 13.70 28.94 -17.95
CA PRO A 157 12.58 28.01 -18.11
C PRO A 157 12.92 26.67 -17.46
N VAL A 158 11.87 25.93 -17.14
CA VAL A 158 11.95 24.64 -16.45
C VAL A 158 11.06 23.66 -17.20
N PHE A 159 11.48 22.40 -17.28
CA PHE A 159 10.90 21.38 -18.16
C PHE A 159 10.58 20.12 -17.36
N GLU A 160 9.50 19.43 -17.69
CA GLU A 160 9.10 18.17 -17.05
C GLU A 160 9.94 16.97 -17.55
N ARG A 161 10.54 17.10 -18.74
CA ARG A 161 11.34 16.03 -19.36
C ARG A 161 12.39 16.58 -20.33
N VAL A 162 13.42 15.79 -20.61
CA VAL A 162 14.51 16.11 -21.53
C VAL A 162 14.71 14.98 -22.54
N ARG A 163 14.58 15.30 -23.83
CA ARG A 163 14.75 14.35 -24.94
C ARG A 163 16.13 14.47 -25.56
N PHE A 164 16.75 13.33 -25.87
CA PHE A 164 17.80 13.19 -26.88
C PHE A 164 17.18 12.57 -28.14
N GLU A 165 16.96 13.39 -29.16
CA GLU A 165 16.54 12.92 -30.47
C GLU A 165 17.70 12.19 -31.18
N GLY A 166 17.43 11.02 -31.74
CA GLY A 166 18.41 10.25 -32.51
C GLY A 166 19.63 9.79 -31.70
N LEU A 167 19.41 9.36 -30.46
CA LEU A 167 20.40 8.68 -29.60
C LEU A 167 21.14 7.58 -30.39
N PHE A 168 20.36 6.80 -31.14
CA PHE A 168 20.80 5.89 -32.21
C PHE A 168 19.89 6.09 -33.44
N PRO A 169 20.22 5.54 -34.62
CA PRO A 169 19.35 5.63 -35.80
C PRO A 169 17.95 5.05 -35.52
N GLY A 170 16.95 5.93 -35.44
CA GLY A 170 15.57 5.56 -35.08
C GLY A 170 15.39 5.19 -33.61
N CYS A 171 16.22 5.68 -32.68
CA CYS A 171 15.96 5.58 -31.25
C CYS A 171 16.20 6.92 -30.56
N ASP A 172 15.24 7.35 -29.76
CA ASP A 172 15.35 8.48 -28.86
C ASP A 172 15.55 8.00 -27.41
N LEU A 173 16.13 8.86 -26.58
CA LEU A 173 16.15 8.72 -25.12
C LEU A 173 15.30 9.83 -24.52
N LEU A 174 14.28 9.47 -23.73
CA LEU A 174 13.49 10.41 -22.95
C LEU A 174 13.86 10.29 -21.48
N LEU A 175 14.48 11.32 -20.92
CA LEU A 175 14.67 11.45 -19.48
C LEU A 175 13.46 12.19 -18.91
N ARG A 176 12.77 11.62 -17.93
CA ARG A 176 11.55 12.23 -17.37
C ARG A 176 11.40 11.95 -15.88
N GLU A 177 10.44 12.63 -15.28
CA GLU A 177 9.78 12.12 -14.08
C GLU A 177 8.88 10.93 -14.42
N GLY A 178 8.95 9.88 -13.61
CA GLY A 178 7.84 8.96 -13.36
C GLY A 178 7.72 8.82 -11.85
N GLU A 179 6.54 9.02 -11.27
CA GLU A 179 6.29 8.74 -9.85
C GLU A 179 7.40 9.27 -8.90
N GLY A 180 7.79 10.55 -9.04
CA GLY A 180 8.83 11.19 -8.24
C GLY A 180 10.30 10.91 -8.65
N LEU A 181 10.56 10.00 -9.58
CA LEU A 181 11.90 9.56 -9.97
C LEU A 181 12.55 10.27 -11.13
N PHE A 182 13.88 10.17 -11.19
CA PHE A 182 14.59 10.24 -12.47
C PHE A 182 14.51 8.89 -13.21
N GLU A 183 13.69 8.82 -14.25
CA GLU A 183 13.53 7.67 -15.15
C GLU A 183 14.12 7.95 -16.54
N TYR A 184 14.39 6.87 -17.29
CA TYR A 184 14.75 6.95 -18.71
C TYR A 184 13.95 5.94 -19.56
N ASP A 185 13.24 6.44 -20.56
CA ASP A 185 12.62 5.60 -21.59
C ASP A 185 13.52 5.56 -22.84
N LEU A 186 13.62 4.38 -23.46
CA LEU A 186 14.13 4.24 -24.82
C LEU A 186 12.93 4.16 -25.78
N GLU A 187 12.76 5.17 -26.62
CA GLU A 187 11.70 5.23 -27.63
C GLU A 187 12.27 4.86 -29.01
N LEU A 188 12.00 3.65 -29.46
CA LEU A 188 12.46 3.14 -30.76
C LEU A 188 11.40 3.39 -31.84
N GLU A 189 11.83 3.84 -33.00
CA GLU A 189 11.05 3.86 -34.24
C GLU A 189 11.00 2.47 -34.89
N ARG A 190 10.16 2.34 -35.92
CA ARG A 190 10.02 1.12 -36.73
C ARG A 190 11.35 0.68 -37.34
N GLY A 191 11.92 -0.40 -36.81
CA GLY A 191 13.08 -1.09 -37.37
C GLY A 191 14.43 -0.69 -36.74
N ALA A 192 14.42 0.16 -35.71
CA ALA A 192 15.58 0.30 -34.84
C ALA A 192 15.75 -0.96 -33.97
N LEU A 193 17.00 -1.33 -33.71
CA LEU A 193 17.34 -2.57 -33.01
C LEU A 193 17.73 -2.28 -31.56
N LEU A 194 16.85 -2.64 -30.62
CA LEU A 194 17.10 -2.50 -29.18
C LEU A 194 18.39 -3.23 -28.73
N GLU A 195 18.76 -4.30 -29.42
CA GLU A 195 19.97 -5.08 -29.15
C GLU A 195 21.29 -4.37 -29.52
N GLU A 196 21.25 -3.29 -30.32
CA GLU A 196 22.41 -2.46 -30.65
C GLU A 196 22.72 -1.40 -29.59
N ILE A 197 21.79 -1.15 -28.66
CA ILE A 197 21.95 -0.16 -27.60
C ILE A 197 22.84 -0.73 -26.49
N VAL A 198 24.03 -0.14 -26.36
CA VAL A 198 25.01 -0.48 -25.32
C VAL A 198 25.14 0.70 -24.37
N VAL A 199 24.93 0.44 -23.08
CA VAL A 199 25.10 1.41 -22.00
C VAL A 199 26.32 1.02 -21.17
N ARG A 200 27.23 1.97 -20.99
CA ARG A 200 28.35 1.87 -20.06
C ARG A 200 28.00 2.61 -18.77
N CYS A 201 28.16 1.95 -17.63
CA CYS A 201 27.98 2.51 -16.29
C CYS A 201 29.37 2.81 -15.67
N GLU A 202 29.96 3.93 -16.08
CA GLU A 202 31.27 4.37 -15.58
C GLU A 202 31.19 4.67 -14.07
N GLY A 203 32.09 4.07 -13.29
CA GLY A 203 32.13 4.20 -11.83
C GLY A 203 31.53 3.01 -11.07
N ALA A 204 30.99 2.01 -11.77
CA ALA A 204 30.54 0.77 -11.17
C ALA A 204 31.71 -0.17 -10.82
N LEU A 205 31.66 -0.80 -9.65
CA LEU A 205 32.59 -1.86 -9.24
C LEU A 205 32.34 -3.18 -9.99
N GLY A 206 31.12 -3.37 -10.50
CA GLY A 206 30.70 -4.53 -11.27
C GLY A 206 29.24 -4.40 -11.72
N LEU A 207 28.85 -5.23 -12.68
CA LEU A 207 27.46 -5.41 -13.12
C LEU A 207 27.06 -6.88 -13.04
N GLU A 208 25.87 -7.16 -12.55
CA GLU A 208 25.28 -8.49 -12.43
C GLU A 208 23.83 -8.50 -12.95
N LEU A 209 23.33 -9.68 -13.36
CA LEU A 209 21.90 -9.88 -13.63
C LEU A 209 21.34 -10.82 -12.59
N ALA A 210 20.33 -10.36 -11.86
CA ALA A 210 19.61 -11.21 -10.92
C ALA A 210 18.78 -12.28 -11.68
N PRO A 211 18.50 -13.45 -11.07
CA PRO A 211 17.61 -14.46 -11.65
C PRO A 211 16.21 -13.91 -12.02
N THR A 212 15.74 -12.90 -11.29
CA THR A 212 14.50 -12.14 -11.50
C THR A 212 14.52 -11.23 -12.75
N GLY A 213 15.67 -11.07 -13.41
CA GLY A 213 15.84 -10.29 -14.64
C GLY A 213 16.29 -8.83 -14.44
N GLU A 214 16.53 -8.41 -13.19
CA GLU A 214 17.07 -7.10 -12.83
C GLU A 214 18.54 -6.93 -13.24
N LEU A 215 18.97 -5.68 -13.45
CA LEU A 215 20.38 -5.30 -13.55
C LEU A 215 20.86 -4.72 -12.22
N VAL A 216 21.86 -5.37 -11.63
CA VAL A 216 22.51 -4.92 -10.39
C VAL A 216 23.80 -4.18 -10.73
N VAL A 217 23.94 -2.96 -10.23
CA VAL A 217 25.10 -2.07 -10.40
C VAL A 217 25.80 -1.92 -9.06
N HIS A 218 26.95 -2.59 -8.87
CA HIS A 218 27.69 -2.48 -7.61
C HIS A 218 28.46 -1.16 -7.54
N THR A 219 28.38 -0.45 -6.42
CA THR A 219 29.10 0.82 -6.18
C THR A 219 29.82 0.78 -4.82
N PRO A 220 30.76 1.71 -4.55
CA PRO A 220 31.36 1.85 -3.23
C PRO A 220 30.38 2.21 -2.09
N LEU A 221 29.14 2.60 -2.42
CA LEU A 221 28.09 2.96 -1.44
C LEU A 221 26.99 1.89 -1.32
N GLY A 222 27.08 0.77 -2.05
CA GLY A 222 26.03 -0.26 -2.13
C GLY A 222 25.66 -0.62 -3.56
N ALA A 223 24.72 -1.55 -3.73
CA ALA A 223 24.23 -1.97 -5.04
C ALA A 223 23.00 -1.15 -5.46
N LEU A 224 23.02 -0.59 -6.67
CA LEU A 224 21.87 0.05 -7.31
C LEU A 224 21.21 -0.97 -8.25
N ARG A 225 19.93 -1.29 -8.03
CA ARG A 225 19.17 -2.23 -8.88
C ARG A 225 18.31 -1.47 -9.89
N GLN A 226 18.27 -1.93 -11.13
CA GLN A 226 17.27 -1.57 -12.14
C GLN A 226 16.38 -2.78 -12.36
N SER A 227 15.06 -2.60 -12.20
CA SER A 227 14.05 -3.64 -12.37
C SER A 227 14.00 -4.19 -13.81
N ALA A 228 13.51 -5.42 -13.99
CA ALA A 228 13.55 -6.12 -15.28
C ALA A 228 12.72 -5.40 -16.38
N PRO A 229 13.32 -5.07 -17.54
CA PRO A 229 12.73 -4.14 -18.52
C PRO A 229 11.49 -4.72 -19.22
N ARG A 230 10.32 -4.10 -19.06
CA ARG A 230 9.07 -4.41 -19.78
C ARG A 230 9.02 -3.58 -21.05
N ALA A 231 8.95 -4.19 -22.23
CA ALA A 231 8.80 -3.40 -23.46
C ALA A 231 7.32 -3.24 -23.85
N ARG A 232 6.98 -2.15 -24.54
CA ARG A 232 5.64 -1.79 -25.02
C ARG A 232 5.72 -1.28 -26.47
N ALA A 233 5.15 -2.00 -27.42
CA ALA A 233 5.05 -1.57 -28.80
C ALA A 233 3.77 -0.75 -29.06
N ARG A 234 3.82 0.22 -29.98
CA ARG A 234 2.62 0.89 -30.50
C ARG A 234 2.09 0.23 -31.79
N SER A 235 0.79 0.06 -31.84
CA SER A 235 0.03 -0.29 -33.05
C SER A 235 -0.23 0.94 -33.93
N ALA A 236 -0.74 0.73 -35.16
CA ALA A 236 -0.85 1.79 -36.18
C ALA A 236 -1.93 2.86 -35.87
N ASP A 237 -2.78 2.60 -34.89
CA ASP A 237 -3.82 3.46 -34.31
C ASP A 237 -3.40 4.11 -32.98
N GLY A 238 -2.23 3.71 -32.43
CA GLY A 238 -1.65 4.27 -31.22
C GLY A 238 -1.76 3.41 -29.96
N ARG A 239 -2.38 2.22 -30.00
CA ARG A 239 -2.55 1.36 -28.82
C ARG A 239 -1.24 0.69 -28.37
N SER A 240 -1.04 0.61 -27.05
CA SER A 240 0.11 -0.07 -26.42
C SER A 240 -0.06 -1.60 -26.41
N ILE A 241 1.03 -2.33 -26.64
CA ILE A 241 1.09 -3.81 -26.70
C ILE A 241 2.35 -4.27 -25.97
N PRO A 242 2.28 -5.09 -24.90
CA PRO A 242 3.48 -5.58 -24.22
C PRO A 242 4.35 -6.45 -25.14
N VAL A 243 5.67 -6.34 -24.95
CA VAL A 243 6.72 -7.06 -25.68
C VAL A 243 7.72 -7.59 -24.65
N ALA A 244 8.11 -8.86 -24.79
CA ALA A 244 9.11 -9.46 -23.91
C ALA A 244 10.46 -8.77 -24.08
N CYS A 245 11.03 -8.29 -22.98
CA CYS A 245 12.35 -7.67 -22.94
C CYS A 245 13.09 -8.10 -21.65
N ALA A 246 14.42 -8.08 -21.70
CA ALA A 246 15.31 -8.37 -20.58
C ALA A 246 16.62 -7.59 -20.76
N PHE A 247 17.37 -7.39 -19.67
CA PHE A 247 18.75 -6.90 -19.75
C PHE A 247 19.71 -8.00 -20.23
N ARG A 248 20.87 -7.60 -20.74
CA ARG A 248 21.97 -8.48 -21.16
C ARG A 248 23.31 -7.84 -20.81
N LEU A 249 24.15 -8.53 -20.04
CA LEU A 249 25.52 -8.07 -19.77
C LEU A 249 26.40 -8.24 -21.02
N LEU A 250 27.27 -7.25 -21.25
CA LEU A 250 28.21 -7.21 -22.38
C LEU A 250 29.68 -7.21 -21.93
N GLY A 251 29.92 -7.40 -20.63
CA GLY A 251 31.24 -7.55 -20.02
C GLY A 251 31.94 -6.22 -19.71
N GLY A 252 32.53 -6.16 -18.50
CA GLY A 252 32.98 -4.91 -17.88
C GLY A 252 31.78 -4.12 -17.34
N GLU A 253 31.94 -2.80 -17.21
CA GLU A 253 30.88 -1.84 -16.84
C GLU A 253 29.77 -1.69 -17.91
N ARG A 254 29.45 -2.71 -18.71
CA ARG A 254 28.55 -2.58 -19.87
C ARG A 254 27.40 -3.57 -19.87
N PHE A 255 26.22 -3.05 -20.14
CA PHE A 255 25.00 -3.80 -20.38
C PHE A 255 24.31 -3.31 -21.66
N GLY A 256 23.30 -4.04 -22.08
CA GLY A 256 22.34 -3.64 -23.09
C GLY A 256 21.06 -4.43 -22.89
N PHE A 257 20.26 -4.51 -23.94
CA PHE A 257 18.91 -5.08 -23.89
C PHE A 257 18.78 -6.25 -24.86
N VAL A 258 17.78 -7.10 -24.61
CA VAL A 258 17.31 -8.12 -25.56
C VAL A 258 15.79 -8.14 -25.54
N ALA A 259 15.16 -8.12 -26.71
CA ALA A 259 13.71 -8.22 -26.85
C ALA A 259 13.38 -9.05 -28.11
N PRO A 260 13.29 -10.39 -28.00
CA PRO A 260 13.23 -11.28 -29.15
C PRO A 260 12.10 -10.97 -30.14
N ASP A 261 10.97 -10.47 -29.62
CA ASP A 261 9.76 -10.15 -30.40
C ASP A 261 9.67 -8.68 -30.84
N ALA A 262 10.57 -7.80 -30.40
CA ALA A 262 10.55 -6.37 -30.76
C ALA A 262 10.78 -6.13 -32.25
N ASN A 263 11.48 -7.04 -32.94
CA ASN A 263 11.85 -6.92 -34.35
C ASN A 263 10.67 -7.08 -35.34
N ALA A 264 9.41 -7.16 -34.84
CA ALA A 264 8.19 -7.19 -35.65
C ALA A 264 7.84 -5.85 -36.37
N GLY A 265 8.71 -4.84 -36.30
CA GLY A 265 8.59 -3.60 -37.08
C GLY A 265 7.49 -2.66 -36.58
N ARG A 266 7.50 -2.36 -35.28
CA ARG A 266 6.64 -1.38 -34.59
C ARG A 266 7.49 -0.47 -33.69
N PRO A 267 7.07 0.76 -33.37
CA PRO A 267 7.75 1.58 -32.37
C PRO A 267 7.67 0.92 -30.99
N LEU A 268 8.68 1.10 -30.12
CA LEU A 268 8.84 0.41 -28.83
C LEU A 268 9.26 1.37 -27.71
N THR A 269 8.75 1.18 -26.49
CA THR A 269 9.10 1.88 -25.23
C THR A 269 9.45 0.83 -24.15
N VAL A 270 10.29 1.12 -23.15
CA VAL A 270 10.73 0.11 -22.16
C VAL A 270 10.63 0.64 -20.70
N ASP A 271 9.71 0.10 -19.86
CA ASP A 271 9.35 0.48 -18.46
C ASP A 271 9.61 -0.66 -17.43
N PRO A 272 9.95 -0.45 -16.13
CA PRO A 272 10.10 -1.60 -15.20
C PRO A 272 9.68 -1.43 -13.71
N GLY A 273 9.17 -2.49 -13.08
CA GLY A 273 8.71 -2.58 -11.66
C GLY A 273 8.06 -3.96 -11.37
N ILE A 274 7.45 -4.32 -10.22
CA ILE A 274 6.90 -3.57 -9.06
C ILE A 274 5.88 -2.46 -9.45
N VAL A 275 5.08 -1.99 -8.49
CA VAL A 275 4.43 -0.66 -8.53
C VAL A 275 5.21 0.29 -7.62
N TRP A 276 5.04 0.19 -6.30
CA TRP A 276 5.80 0.95 -5.31
C TRP A 276 5.96 0.20 -3.98
N SER A 277 7.00 0.54 -3.22
CA SER A 277 7.29 0.02 -1.88
C SER A 277 8.16 1.03 -1.13
N THR A 278 7.80 1.40 0.10
CA THR A 278 8.49 2.45 0.89
C THR A 278 8.75 2.02 2.32
N PHE A 279 9.84 2.51 2.89
CA PHE A 279 10.00 2.58 4.34
C PHE A 279 9.15 3.73 4.92
N LEU A 280 8.91 3.69 6.22
CA LEU A 280 8.24 4.72 7.01
C LEU A 280 8.84 4.72 8.42
N GLY A 281 9.81 5.59 8.67
CA GLY A 281 10.52 5.66 9.96
C GLY A 281 11.66 6.68 10.02
N ASP A 282 12.48 6.61 11.07
CA ASP A 282 13.84 7.19 11.09
C ASP A 282 14.92 6.21 11.58
N ALA A 283 15.80 6.58 12.51
CA ALA A 283 16.85 5.75 13.09
C ALA A 283 16.47 5.05 14.40
N GLU A 284 15.24 5.24 14.90
CA GLU A 284 14.69 4.52 16.06
C GLU A 284 13.76 3.36 15.59
N GLU A 285 12.84 2.89 16.43
CA GLU A 285 11.91 1.79 16.10
C GLU A 285 10.56 2.32 15.61
N ASP A 286 10.10 1.79 14.47
CA ASP A 286 8.86 2.13 13.78
C ASP A 286 8.09 0.87 13.37
N THR A 287 6.76 0.91 13.50
CA THR A 287 5.88 -0.19 13.09
C THR A 287 4.64 0.34 12.38
N VAL A 288 4.22 -0.35 11.32
CA VAL A 288 2.87 -0.19 10.77
C VAL A 288 2.03 -1.39 11.19
N ASN A 289 0.93 -1.13 11.89
CA ASN A 289 0.06 -2.17 12.44
C ASN A 289 -1.25 -2.30 11.67
N ALA A 290 -1.71 -1.22 11.02
CA ALA A 290 -2.94 -1.22 10.24
C ALA A 290 -2.78 -0.47 8.91
N VAL A 291 -3.51 -0.93 7.90
CA VAL A 291 -3.62 -0.27 6.58
C VAL A 291 -5.06 -0.32 6.08
N ARG A 292 -5.50 0.74 5.40
CA ARG A 292 -6.75 0.80 4.61
C ARG A 292 -6.51 1.62 3.34
N VAL A 293 -7.19 1.26 2.25
CA VAL A 293 -7.12 1.99 0.96
C VAL A 293 -8.44 2.71 0.72
N SER A 294 -8.38 4.02 0.48
CA SER A 294 -9.55 4.84 0.17
C SER A 294 -10.06 4.63 -1.26
N TRP A 295 -11.31 5.03 -1.53
CA TRP A 295 -11.91 5.07 -2.87
C TRP A 295 -11.13 5.91 -3.90
N ALA A 296 -10.24 6.79 -3.43
CA ALA A 296 -9.35 7.62 -4.25
C ALA A 296 -7.95 7.00 -4.44
N ASP A 297 -7.77 5.71 -4.12
CA ASP A 297 -6.51 4.95 -4.16
C ASP A 297 -5.39 5.52 -3.27
N ARG A 298 -5.77 6.32 -2.25
CA ARG A 298 -4.84 6.77 -1.20
C ARG A 298 -4.71 5.67 -0.16
N THR A 299 -3.49 5.35 0.22
CA THR A 299 -3.20 4.38 1.28
C THR A 299 -3.09 5.12 2.61
N LEU A 300 -3.87 4.72 3.60
CA LEU A 300 -3.74 5.20 4.98
C LEU A 300 -3.16 4.08 5.83
N VAL A 301 -2.15 4.41 6.62
CA VAL A 301 -1.48 3.51 7.56
C VAL A 301 -1.46 4.09 8.96
N ALA A 302 -1.53 3.22 9.96
CA ALA A 302 -1.40 3.57 11.37
C ALA A 302 -0.52 2.56 12.10
N GLY A 303 0.13 3.01 13.18
CA GLY A 303 1.02 2.16 13.98
C GLY A 303 1.61 2.91 15.16
N ALA A 304 2.86 2.59 15.49
CA ALA A 304 3.59 3.17 16.63
C ALA A 304 5.03 3.52 16.21
N THR A 305 5.56 4.62 16.77
CA THR A 305 6.87 5.17 16.40
C THR A 305 7.59 5.77 17.60
N SER A 306 8.89 5.49 17.70
CA SER A 306 9.82 6.15 18.63
C SER A 306 10.70 7.23 17.96
N SER A 307 10.46 7.48 16.66
CA SER A 307 11.31 8.25 15.75
C SER A 307 11.09 9.76 15.85
N PRO A 308 12.03 10.54 16.43
CA PRO A 308 11.84 11.98 16.67
C PRO A 308 11.84 12.84 15.39
N LEU A 309 12.22 12.28 14.24
CA LEU A 309 12.15 12.86 12.90
C LEU A 309 11.20 12.08 11.98
N PHE A 310 10.30 11.27 12.54
CA PHE A 310 9.21 10.63 11.78
C PHE A 310 8.47 11.67 10.91
N PRO A 311 8.10 11.33 9.66
CA PRO A 311 7.87 12.32 8.60
C PRO A 311 6.52 13.04 8.66
N THR A 312 6.32 13.88 9.67
CA THR A 312 5.11 14.69 9.83
C THR A 312 4.99 15.82 8.80
N THR A 313 3.75 16.27 8.59
CA THR A 313 3.42 17.26 7.54
C THR A 313 2.94 18.59 8.10
N LEU A 314 3.23 19.69 7.38
CA LEU A 314 2.83 21.03 7.81
C LEU A 314 1.30 21.18 7.80
N GLY A 315 0.70 21.27 8.98
CA GLY A 315 -0.75 21.37 9.16
C GLY A 315 -1.41 20.09 9.67
N ALA A 316 -0.62 19.04 9.92
CA ALA A 316 -1.02 17.90 10.74
C ALA A 316 -1.52 18.32 12.12
N TYR A 317 -2.33 17.44 12.74
CA TYR A 317 -2.87 17.62 14.09
C TYR A 317 -1.75 17.78 15.13
N ASP A 318 -0.79 16.85 15.16
CA ASP A 318 0.50 17.03 15.83
C ASP A 318 1.67 16.68 14.90
N GLY A 319 2.71 17.50 14.97
CA GLY A 319 3.96 17.36 14.24
C GLY A 319 5.16 17.03 15.13
N THR A 320 4.97 16.81 16.44
CA THR A 320 6.04 16.56 17.41
C THR A 320 5.76 15.26 18.16
N LEU A 321 6.72 14.33 18.12
CA LEU A 321 6.71 13.13 18.95
C LEU A 321 6.82 13.50 20.43
N ALA A 322 5.82 13.12 21.24
CA ALA A 322 5.97 12.98 22.66
C ALA A 322 6.71 11.66 22.97
N ARG A 323 7.55 11.64 24.01
CA ARG A 323 8.49 10.53 24.26
C ARG A 323 7.97 9.65 25.38
N PRO A 324 7.97 8.30 25.23
CA PRO A 324 8.92 7.57 24.38
C PRO A 324 8.39 7.09 23.00
N ILE A 325 7.09 6.84 22.85
CA ILE A 325 6.47 6.25 21.64
C ILE A 325 5.09 6.89 21.46
N ASP A 326 4.80 7.46 20.29
CA ASP A 326 3.44 7.89 19.94
C ASP A 326 2.81 6.95 18.92
N ALA A 327 1.46 6.94 18.86
CA ALA A 327 0.79 6.39 17.70
C ALA A 327 1.00 7.32 16.50
N SER A 328 1.29 6.75 15.32
CA SER A 328 1.45 7.51 14.07
C SER A 328 0.35 7.17 13.08
N VAL A 329 0.00 8.16 12.26
CA VAL A 329 -1.00 8.02 11.20
C VAL A 329 -0.50 8.74 9.95
N THR A 330 -0.37 8.02 8.84
CA THR A 330 0.15 8.57 7.58
C THR A 330 -0.79 8.23 6.42
N CYS A 331 -1.17 9.26 5.65
CA CYS A 331 -1.89 9.10 4.40
C CYS A 331 -0.92 9.30 3.23
N LEU A 332 -0.60 8.23 2.52
CA LEU A 332 0.22 8.22 1.31
C LEU A 332 -0.64 8.54 0.07
N ALA A 333 -0.05 9.26 -0.88
CA ALA A 333 -0.65 9.46 -2.20
C ALA A 333 -0.80 8.13 -2.96
N PRO A 334 -1.69 8.04 -3.97
CA PRO A 334 -1.66 6.93 -4.91
C PRO A 334 -0.27 6.86 -5.54
N GLY A 335 0.39 5.70 -5.42
CA GLY A 335 1.79 5.50 -5.79
C GLY A 335 2.79 5.51 -4.62
N GLY A 336 2.41 5.83 -3.39
CA GLY A 336 3.28 5.67 -2.19
C GLY A 336 4.54 6.58 -2.12
N VAL A 337 4.72 7.45 -3.12
CA VAL A 337 5.91 8.28 -3.35
C VAL A 337 6.06 9.43 -2.34
N LEU A 338 4.96 9.92 -1.74
CA LEU A 338 4.97 10.95 -0.70
C LEU A 338 3.73 10.82 0.21
N PRO A 339 3.84 11.18 1.51
CA PRO A 339 2.69 11.45 2.36
C PRO A 339 1.95 12.70 1.88
N LEU A 340 0.64 12.59 1.72
CA LEU A 340 -0.29 13.71 1.60
C LEU A 340 -0.41 14.44 2.94
N TRP A 341 -0.48 13.66 4.02
CA TRP A 341 -0.37 14.12 5.39
C TRP A 341 0.17 13.01 6.29
N SER A 342 0.77 13.39 7.41
CA SER A 342 1.24 12.49 8.48
C SER A 342 1.25 13.25 9.81
N THR A 343 0.79 12.59 10.88
CA THR A 343 0.60 13.14 12.23
C THR A 343 0.94 12.11 13.30
N PHE A 344 1.31 12.59 14.49
CA PHE A 344 1.27 11.79 15.72
C PHE A 344 -0.11 11.89 16.40
N LEU A 345 -0.36 10.98 17.34
CA LEU A 345 -1.48 10.98 18.29
C LEU A 345 -1.03 10.27 19.58
N GLY A 346 -0.74 11.05 20.63
CA GLY A 346 -0.28 10.54 21.92
C GLY A 346 -0.09 11.63 22.97
N GLY A 347 0.48 11.26 24.11
CA GLY A 347 0.77 12.10 25.29
C GLY A 347 2.18 11.84 25.86
N ASP A 348 2.41 12.20 27.12
CA ASP A 348 3.77 12.19 27.72
C ASP A 348 4.37 10.77 28.00
N ASP A 349 3.64 9.67 27.74
CA ASP A 349 4.07 8.27 27.91
C ASP A 349 3.89 7.44 26.59
N SER A 350 3.67 6.12 26.62
CA SER A 350 3.66 5.27 25.40
C SER A 350 2.26 5.12 24.81
N ASP A 351 2.12 5.36 23.51
CA ASP A 351 0.87 5.25 22.75
C ASP A 351 1.07 4.47 21.45
N ALA A 352 0.10 3.62 21.07
CA ALA A 352 0.20 2.79 19.87
C ALA A 352 -1.17 2.56 19.21
N ALA A 353 -1.27 2.76 17.89
CA ALA A 353 -2.45 2.36 17.11
C ALA A 353 -2.32 0.91 16.61
N TYR A 354 -3.43 0.18 16.65
CA TYR A 354 -3.54 -1.20 16.16
C TYR A 354 -4.68 -1.39 15.15
N GLY A 355 -5.82 -0.69 15.30
CA GLY A 355 -6.94 -0.72 14.36
C GLY A 355 -7.15 0.61 13.64
N LEU A 356 -7.58 0.56 12.37
CA LEU A 356 -7.78 1.70 11.49
C LEU A 356 -8.96 1.46 10.54
N ALA A 357 -9.94 2.35 10.52
CA ALA A 357 -11.03 2.33 9.54
C ALA A 357 -11.28 3.70 8.89
N LEU A 358 -11.89 3.67 7.70
CA LEU A 358 -12.20 4.87 6.91
C LEU A 358 -13.70 5.08 6.83
N GLY A 359 -14.18 6.14 7.49
CA GLY A 359 -15.55 6.61 7.37
C GLY A 359 -15.80 7.42 6.09
N PRO A 360 -17.05 7.86 5.86
CA PRO A 360 -17.40 8.67 4.70
C PRO A 360 -16.52 9.91 4.55
N HIS A 361 -16.16 10.21 3.30
CA HIS A 361 -15.22 11.27 2.92
C HIS A 361 -13.77 11.04 3.43
N ASP A 362 -13.42 9.80 3.75
CA ASP A 362 -12.13 9.36 4.29
C ASP A 362 -11.80 9.96 5.68
N ALA A 363 -12.83 10.19 6.50
CA ALA A 363 -12.64 10.45 7.93
C ALA A 363 -11.99 9.22 8.59
N VAL A 364 -10.98 9.45 9.44
CA VAL A 364 -10.08 8.37 9.88
C VAL A 364 -10.39 7.99 11.32
N TYR A 365 -10.80 6.74 11.54
CA TYR A 365 -11.07 6.19 12.86
C TYR A 365 -9.94 5.24 13.28
N LEU A 366 -9.54 5.33 14.54
CA LEU A 366 -8.38 4.65 15.11
C LEU A 366 -8.72 4.04 16.46
N THR A 367 -8.15 2.87 16.74
CA THR A 367 -8.08 2.31 18.10
C THR A 367 -6.68 1.77 18.40
N GLY A 368 -6.40 1.60 19.68
CA GLY A 368 -5.07 1.24 20.16
C GLY A 368 -5.00 1.11 21.68
N GLU A 369 -3.81 1.28 22.24
CA GLU A 369 -3.56 1.38 23.68
C GLU A 369 -2.77 2.65 24.03
N THR A 370 -2.94 3.13 25.26
CA THR A 370 -2.30 4.33 25.80
C THR A 370 -1.89 4.16 27.27
N ASP A 371 -0.60 4.41 27.57
CA ASP A 371 -0.08 4.64 28.93
C ASP A 371 -0.24 6.12 29.37
N SER A 372 -0.57 7.01 28.43
CA SER A 372 -0.52 8.47 28.59
C SER A 372 -1.73 9.04 29.35
N ALA A 373 -1.50 9.44 30.60
CA ALA A 373 -2.52 10.09 31.43
C ALA A 373 -3.01 11.46 30.91
N ASP A 374 -2.33 12.03 29.91
CA ASP A 374 -2.69 13.25 29.19
C ASP A 374 -3.00 13.03 27.69
N PHE A 375 -3.24 11.78 27.27
CA PHE A 375 -3.66 11.42 25.91
C PHE A 375 -4.80 12.33 25.41
N PRO A 376 -4.75 12.82 24.16
CA PRO A 376 -5.65 13.86 23.68
C PRO A 376 -7.10 13.37 23.54
N VAL A 377 -7.95 13.82 24.45
CA VAL A 377 -9.41 13.61 24.45
C VAL A 377 -10.20 14.86 24.10
N THR A 378 -11.37 14.68 23.49
CA THR A 378 -12.22 15.80 23.02
C THR A 378 -13.35 16.17 23.99
N PRO A 379 -13.83 17.43 24.02
CA PRO A 379 -14.98 17.82 24.84
C PRO A 379 -16.25 17.07 24.43
N GLY A 380 -16.78 16.26 25.35
CA GLY A 380 -17.96 15.43 25.09
C GLY A 380 -17.67 13.95 24.87
N ALA A 381 -16.40 13.53 24.95
CA ALA A 381 -15.97 12.13 25.00
C ALA A 381 -16.76 11.30 26.03
N PHE A 382 -16.94 10.01 25.72
CA PHE A 382 -17.52 9.02 26.63
C PHE A 382 -16.73 8.95 27.95
N ASP A 383 -15.40 8.85 27.84
CA ASP A 383 -14.47 9.04 28.95
C ASP A 383 -13.33 9.99 28.54
N GLY A 384 -13.03 10.93 29.43
CA GLY A 384 -12.00 11.94 29.30
C GLY A 384 -10.95 11.85 30.39
N SER A 385 -10.71 10.66 30.96
CA SER A 385 -9.70 10.41 31.98
C SER A 385 -9.11 9.01 31.83
N TRP A 386 -7.78 8.93 31.94
CA TRP A 386 -7.06 7.67 32.13
C TRP A 386 -7.40 7.07 33.50
N ASN A 387 -7.84 5.82 33.52
CA ASN A 387 -8.44 5.18 34.70
C ASN A 387 -7.49 4.22 35.44
N GLY A 388 -6.36 3.87 34.82
CA GLY A 388 -5.29 3.03 35.36
C GLY A 388 -4.73 2.11 34.28
N GLY A 389 -3.61 1.42 34.58
CA GLY A 389 -2.95 0.51 33.65
C GLY A 389 -2.66 1.14 32.28
N ARG A 390 -2.83 0.37 31.21
CA ARG A 390 -3.01 0.90 29.86
C ARG A 390 -4.51 0.99 29.57
N ASP A 391 -5.00 2.12 29.08
CA ASP A 391 -6.38 2.22 28.58
C ASP A 391 -6.39 1.96 27.07
N ALA A 392 -7.49 1.43 26.52
CA ALA A 392 -7.71 1.53 25.08
C ALA A 392 -8.21 2.94 24.73
N PHE A 393 -7.95 3.40 23.51
CA PHE A 393 -8.53 4.66 23.01
C PHE A 393 -9.37 4.43 21.75
N VAL A 394 -10.30 5.35 21.49
CA VAL A 394 -10.98 5.47 20.20
C VAL A 394 -10.90 6.92 19.76
N SER A 395 -10.37 7.16 18.56
CA SER A 395 -10.11 8.50 18.02
C SER A 395 -10.60 8.64 16.58
N GLN A 396 -11.08 9.83 16.24
CA GLN A 396 -11.48 10.24 14.89
C GLN A 396 -10.67 11.47 14.47
N LEU A 397 -9.86 11.32 13.41
CA LEU A 397 -9.18 12.43 12.73
C LEU A 397 -9.97 12.86 11.48
N SER A 398 -9.84 14.13 11.11
CA SER A 398 -10.31 14.65 9.83
C SER A 398 -9.55 14.00 8.66
N ALA A 399 -10.18 13.94 7.48
CA ALA A 399 -9.62 13.29 6.28
C ALA A 399 -8.33 13.91 5.71
N ASP A 400 -7.94 15.08 6.23
CA ASP A 400 -6.69 15.81 5.95
C ASP A 400 -5.66 15.70 7.09
N GLY A 401 -5.94 14.90 8.12
CA GLY A 401 -5.04 14.68 9.27
C GLY A 401 -4.85 15.91 10.18
N ALA A 402 -5.61 16.99 9.97
CA ALA A 402 -5.36 18.29 10.59
C ALA A 402 -6.12 18.53 11.91
N THR A 403 -7.16 17.74 12.20
CA THR A 403 -8.06 17.95 13.36
C THR A 403 -8.46 16.63 13.99
N LEU A 404 -8.24 16.49 15.30
CA LEU A 404 -8.92 15.48 16.13
C LEU A 404 -10.38 15.92 16.33
N VAL A 405 -11.29 15.21 15.67
CA VAL A 405 -12.73 15.52 15.62
C VAL A 405 -13.43 15.03 16.88
N ALA A 406 -13.14 13.79 17.26
CA ALA A 406 -13.60 13.14 18.48
C ALA A 406 -12.48 12.22 19.00
N SER A 407 -12.37 12.06 20.33
CA SER A 407 -11.46 11.12 20.98
C SER A 407 -11.89 10.85 22.42
N THR A 408 -11.82 9.59 22.83
CA THR A 408 -12.22 9.06 24.14
C THR A 408 -11.28 7.94 24.59
N PHE A 409 -11.11 7.80 25.91
CA PHE A 409 -10.63 6.55 26.50
C PHE A 409 -11.74 5.48 26.47
N LEU A 410 -11.35 4.21 26.57
CA LEU A 410 -12.20 3.03 26.68
C LEU A 410 -11.49 1.98 27.56
N GLY A 411 -11.70 2.02 28.87
CA GLY A 411 -11.10 1.05 29.77
C GLY A 411 -11.47 1.24 31.24
N GLY A 412 -10.68 0.61 32.11
CA GLY A 412 -10.96 0.42 33.53
C GLY A 412 -9.72 0.65 34.40
N ALA A 413 -9.45 -0.23 35.36
CA ALA A 413 -8.36 -0.05 36.33
C ALA A 413 -7.15 -0.99 36.10
N GLY A 414 -7.23 -1.85 35.08
CA GLY A 414 -6.21 -2.78 34.61
C GLY A 414 -5.70 -2.38 33.23
N ASP A 415 -5.19 -3.35 32.46
CA ASP A 415 -4.67 -3.13 31.11
C ASP A 415 -5.71 -3.49 30.04
N GLU A 416 -5.96 -2.55 29.15
CA GLU A 416 -6.85 -2.63 28.00
C GLU A 416 -6.10 -2.37 26.68
N ARG A 417 -6.54 -3.03 25.61
CA ARG A 417 -6.08 -2.80 24.24
C ARG A 417 -7.24 -2.90 23.27
N GLY A 418 -7.46 -1.87 22.46
CA GLY A 418 -8.22 -2.01 21.22
C GLY A 418 -7.34 -2.67 20.17
N ALA A 419 -7.69 -3.89 19.75
CA ALA A 419 -6.91 -4.68 18.79
C ALA A 419 -7.28 -4.33 17.34
N ASP A 420 -8.59 -4.21 17.05
CA ASP A 420 -9.11 -3.77 15.75
C ASP A 420 -10.35 -2.86 15.90
N LEU A 421 -10.60 -2.04 14.89
CA LEU A 421 -11.78 -1.19 14.75
C LEU A 421 -12.37 -1.29 13.35
N GLU A 422 -13.68 -1.56 13.30
CA GLU A 422 -14.50 -1.48 12.08
C GLU A 422 -15.68 -0.52 12.25
N LEU A 423 -16.29 -0.15 11.13
CA LEU A 423 -17.41 0.82 11.09
C LEU A 423 -18.72 0.16 10.66
N SER A 424 -19.85 0.75 11.07
CA SER A 424 -21.15 0.42 10.50
C SER A 424 -21.20 0.72 8.99
N SER A 425 -22.08 0.02 8.28
CA SER A 425 -22.05 -0.09 6.81
C SER A 425 -21.96 1.26 6.08
N ALA A 426 -21.29 1.27 4.92
CA ALA A 426 -21.16 2.46 4.07
C ALA A 426 -22.49 3.01 3.49
N GLY A 427 -23.63 2.37 3.80
CA GLY A 427 -24.98 2.87 3.52
C GLY A 427 -25.52 3.83 4.59
N ASP A 428 -24.89 3.91 5.77
CA ASP A 428 -25.29 4.81 6.84
C ASP A 428 -24.97 6.28 6.49
N PRO A 429 -25.79 7.25 6.93
CA PRO A 429 -25.44 8.67 6.83
C PRO A 429 -24.09 8.97 7.49
N PRO A 430 -23.26 9.90 6.96
CA PRO A 430 -21.95 10.23 7.53
C PRO A 430 -21.96 10.57 9.03
N ASP A 431 -23.02 11.21 9.52
CA ASP A 431 -23.19 11.60 10.92
C ASP A 431 -23.74 10.45 11.81
N GLU A 432 -24.01 9.27 11.23
CA GLU A 432 -24.61 8.11 11.90
C GLU A 432 -23.70 6.87 11.93
N VAL A 433 -22.51 6.94 11.33
CA VAL A 433 -21.52 5.83 11.29
C VAL A 433 -20.99 5.52 12.68
N ARG A 434 -21.10 4.26 13.10
CA ARG A 434 -20.75 3.79 14.46
C ARG A 434 -19.47 2.96 14.43
N PRO A 435 -18.46 3.28 15.26
CA PRO A 435 -17.31 2.41 15.41
C PRO A 435 -17.61 1.23 16.34
N PHE A 436 -17.12 0.06 15.93
CA PHE A 436 -17.06 -1.17 16.69
C PHE A 436 -15.59 -1.44 17.01
N VAL A 437 -15.30 -1.79 18.26
CA VAL A 437 -13.93 -2.05 18.74
C VAL A 437 -13.88 -3.42 19.38
N GLY A 438 -12.95 -4.24 18.90
CA GLY A 438 -12.59 -5.54 19.48
C GLY A 438 -11.27 -5.41 20.22
N GLY A 439 -11.11 -6.16 21.32
CA GLY A 439 -9.89 -6.08 22.09
C GLY A 439 -9.83 -7.03 23.29
N LEU A 440 -8.94 -6.70 24.22
CA LEU A 440 -8.78 -7.40 25.49
C LEU A 440 -8.79 -6.41 26.67
N THR A 441 -9.24 -6.87 27.82
CA THR A 441 -9.34 -6.10 29.06
C THR A 441 -8.96 -6.96 30.26
N ALA A 442 -8.10 -6.44 31.15
CA ALA A 442 -7.80 -7.02 32.45
C ALA A 442 -8.61 -6.37 33.60
N SER A 443 -9.62 -5.55 33.25
CA SER A 443 -10.41 -4.75 34.16
C SER A 443 -11.74 -5.40 34.53
N ALA A 444 -11.93 -5.73 35.81
CA ALA A 444 -13.24 -6.07 36.36
C ALA A 444 -14.26 -4.90 36.37
N ASN A 445 -13.81 -3.70 35.99
CA ASN A 445 -14.60 -2.48 35.86
C ASN A 445 -14.56 -1.90 34.44
N PHE A 446 -14.25 -2.71 33.42
CA PHE A 446 -14.40 -2.31 32.02
C PHE A 446 -15.85 -1.84 31.75
N PRO A 447 -16.06 -0.78 30.95
CA PRO A 447 -17.37 -0.17 30.80
C PRO A 447 -18.30 -1.03 29.93
N VAL A 448 -19.19 -1.77 30.59
CA VAL A 448 -20.27 -2.57 29.97
C VAL A 448 -21.64 -1.89 30.08
N THR A 449 -22.52 -2.20 29.13
CA THR A 449 -23.87 -1.61 29.06
C THR A 449 -24.97 -2.55 29.55
N ALA A 450 -25.98 -2.02 30.25
CA ALA A 450 -27.08 -2.82 30.76
C ALA A 450 -27.86 -3.56 29.64
N GLY A 451 -27.84 -4.89 29.68
CA GLY A 451 -28.50 -5.74 28.68
C GLY A 451 -27.57 -6.29 27.59
N ALA A 452 -26.28 -5.95 27.61
CA ALA A 452 -25.25 -6.63 26.82
C ALA A 452 -25.11 -8.11 27.24
N PHE A 453 -24.46 -8.89 26.36
CA PHE A 453 -24.32 -10.34 26.47
C PHE A 453 -23.66 -10.79 27.78
N ASP A 454 -22.49 -10.23 28.13
CA ASP A 454 -21.85 -10.41 29.42
C ASP A 454 -21.49 -9.06 30.07
N LEU A 455 -21.70 -8.99 31.38
CA LEU A 455 -21.50 -7.84 32.25
C LEU A 455 -20.42 -8.10 33.32
N SER A 456 -19.82 -9.28 33.32
CA SER A 456 -18.86 -9.74 34.33
C SER A 456 -17.55 -10.11 33.68
N TYR A 457 -16.45 -9.60 34.24
CA TYR A 457 -15.11 -10.07 33.93
C TYR A 457 -14.92 -11.50 34.47
N GLY A 458 -14.67 -12.46 33.58
CA GLY A 458 -14.47 -13.87 33.86
C GLY A 458 -13.12 -14.13 34.51
N GLY A 459 -12.04 -13.56 33.98
CA GLY A 459 -10.78 -13.44 34.68
C GLY A 459 -9.54 -13.54 33.80
N GLY A 460 -8.56 -14.29 34.31
CA GLY A 460 -7.23 -14.39 33.72
C GLY A 460 -6.13 -14.66 34.74
N SER A 461 -5.05 -15.26 34.26
CA SER A 461 -3.83 -15.53 35.01
C SER A 461 -2.65 -14.75 34.43
N PHE A 462 -1.73 -14.34 35.32
CA PHE A 462 -0.48 -13.66 34.97
C PHE A 462 -0.62 -12.31 34.23
N GLY A 463 -1.76 -11.64 34.34
CA GLY A 463 -2.02 -10.36 33.67
C GLY A 463 -2.70 -10.48 32.30
N GLY A 464 -3.10 -11.69 31.89
CA GLY A 464 -4.16 -11.84 30.90
C GLY A 464 -5.53 -11.49 31.47
N GLY A 465 -6.50 -11.31 30.58
CA GLY A 465 -7.85 -10.88 30.87
C GLY A 465 -8.89 -11.55 29.94
N ASP A 466 -10.04 -10.91 29.78
CA ASP A 466 -11.11 -11.31 28.86
C ASP A 466 -10.99 -10.55 27.53
N GLY A 467 -11.61 -11.08 26.47
CA GLY A 467 -11.92 -10.28 25.29
C GLY A 467 -13.03 -9.25 25.58
N PHE A 468 -13.13 -8.21 24.76
CA PHE A 468 -14.30 -7.32 24.75
C PHE A 468 -14.76 -7.00 23.33
N VAL A 469 -16.04 -6.63 23.20
CA VAL A 469 -16.57 -5.98 22.00
C VAL A 469 -17.41 -4.78 22.42
N THR A 470 -17.13 -3.62 21.85
CA THR A 470 -17.81 -2.35 22.13
C THR A 470 -18.35 -1.73 20.84
N ARG A 471 -19.56 -1.16 20.86
CA ARG A 471 -20.03 -0.21 19.85
C ARG A 471 -20.28 1.16 20.46
N LEU A 472 -19.68 2.19 19.86
CA LEU A 472 -19.83 3.58 20.30
C LEU A 472 -20.87 4.34 19.46
N ALA A 473 -21.39 5.41 20.03
CA ALA A 473 -22.12 6.42 19.28
C ALA A 473 -21.18 7.14 18.27
N PRO A 474 -21.70 7.69 17.16
CA PRO A 474 -20.88 8.35 16.12
C PRO A 474 -20.02 9.53 16.60
N ASP A 475 -20.43 10.19 17.69
CA ASP A 475 -19.72 11.31 18.32
C ASP A 475 -18.68 10.87 19.37
N LEU A 476 -18.51 9.56 19.57
CA LEU A 476 -17.71 8.94 20.63
C LEU A 476 -18.09 9.39 22.06
N GLY A 477 -19.27 9.99 22.25
CA GLY A 477 -19.73 10.54 23.53
C GLY A 477 -20.51 9.57 24.41
N SER A 478 -20.84 8.38 23.90
CA SER A 478 -21.47 7.30 24.66
C SER A 478 -21.26 5.94 24.01
N LEU A 479 -21.42 4.88 24.81
CA LEU A 479 -21.49 3.50 24.30
C LEU A 479 -22.95 3.19 23.92
N ASP A 480 -23.18 2.68 22.71
CA ASP A 480 -24.46 2.08 22.35
C ASP A 480 -24.64 0.76 23.09
N TRP A 481 -23.60 -0.07 23.04
CA TRP A 481 -23.45 -1.28 23.83
C TRP A 481 -21.98 -1.65 24.02
N SER A 482 -21.68 -2.40 25.07
CA SER A 482 -20.37 -2.99 25.35
C SER A 482 -20.52 -4.24 26.22
N THR A 483 -19.74 -5.28 25.89
CA THR A 483 -19.76 -6.61 26.50
C THR A 483 -18.34 -7.14 26.71
N TYR A 484 -18.14 -7.93 27.77
CA TYR A 484 -17.03 -8.89 27.82
C TYR A 484 -17.32 -10.06 26.86
N LEU A 485 -16.26 -10.78 26.48
CA LEU A 485 -16.29 -12.04 25.73
C LEU A 485 -15.12 -12.92 26.19
N GLY A 486 -15.38 -13.76 27.18
CA GLY A 486 -14.37 -14.64 27.81
C GLY A 486 -14.97 -15.60 28.83
N GLY A 487 -14.09 -16.24 29.60
CA GLY A 487 -14.38 -17.16 30.70
C GLY A 487 -13.34 -17.01 31.82
N ALA A 488 -13.03 -18.08 32.56
CA ALA A 488 -12.11 -17.99 33.71
C ALA A 488 -10.60 -18.02 33.35
N GLY A 489 -10.27 -18.23 32.08
CA GLY A 489 -8.92 -18.27 31.51
C GLY A 489 -8.46 -16.91 30.98
N ASN A 490 -7.49 -16.92 30.04
CA ASN A 490 -7.07 -15.72 29.32
C ASN A 490 -7.69 -15.77 27.93
N ASP A 491 -8.47 -14.77 27.56
CA ASP A 491 -9.15 -14.67 26.27
C ASP A 491 -8.89 -13.28 25.66
N ALA A 492 -8.86 -13.19 24.33
CA ALA A 492 -8.66 -11.91 23.64
C ALA A 492 -9.40 -11.90 22.31
N VAL A 493 -10.14 -10.81 22.01
CA VAL A 493 -10.55 -10.52 20.63
C VAL A 493 -9.36 -9.85 19.93
N LEU A 494 -8.90 -10.44 18.84
CA LEU A 494 -7.74 -9.97 18.08
C LEU A 494 -8.13 -9.25 16.78
N ASP A 495 -9.26 -9.61 16.18
CA ASP A 495 -9.81 -8.97 14.98
C ASP A 495 -11.35 -9.11 14.93
N LEU A 496 -12.03 -8.19 14.23
CA LEU A 496 -13.47 -8.27 14.00
C LEU A 496 -13.90 -7.73 12.63
N VAL A 497 -15.08 -8.16 12.19
CA VAL A 497 -15.74 -7.66 10.97
C VAL A 497 -17.24 -7.54 11.19
N VAL A 498 -17.84 -6.51 10.59
CA VAL A 498 -19.27 -6.17 10.75
C VAL A 498 -19.97 -6.32 9.40
N ASP A 499 -21.14 -6.96 9.37
CA ASP A 499 -21.95 -7.09 8.15
C ASP A 499 -23.00 -5.96 7.98
N ASP A 500 -23.63 -5.89 6.81
CA ASP A 500 -24.70 -4.92 6.50
C ASP A 500 -25.93 -5.02 7.41
N ALA A 501 -26.09 -6.10 8.19
CA ALA A 501 -27.13 -6.24 9.21
C ALA A 501 -26.66 -5.81 10.61
N GLY A 502 -25.40 -5.38 10.74
CA GLY A 502 -24.76 -4.98 11.99
C GLY A 502 -24.32 -6.15 12.87
N LEU A 503 -24.35 -7.40 12.38
CA LEU A 503 -23.80 -8.54 13.13
C LEU A 503 -22.28 -8.45 13.14
N VAL A 504 -21.67 -8.71 14.30
CA VAL A 504 -20.22 -8.64 14.48
C VAL A 504 -19.67 -10.06 14.52
N SER A 505 -18.78 -10.42 13.60
CA SER A 505 -17.96 -11.63 13.69
C SER A 505 -16.62 -11.25 14.29
N ALA A 506 -16.30 -11.77 15.48
CA ALA A 506 -15.06 -11.52 16.22
C ALA A 506 -14.28 -12.82 16.38
N VAL A 507 -12.95 -12.72 16.28
CA VAL A 507 -12.03 -13.87 16.38
C VAL A 507 -10.88 -13.58 17.33
N GLY A 508 -10.19 -14.63 17.76
CA GLY A 508 -9.09 -14.50 18.70
C GLY A 508 -8.60 -15.84 19.23
N SER A 509 -8.10 -15.80 20.46
CA SER A 509 -7.71 -17.00 21.23
C SER A 509 -8.38 -17.03 22.59
N SER A 510 -8.62 -18.25 23.09
CA SER A 510 -9.27 -18.51 24.37
C SER A 510 -8.55 -19.63 25.13
N GLY A 511 -8.04 -19.30 26.33
CA GLY A 511 -7.58 -20.28 27.32
C GLY A 511 -8.70 -20.76 28.27
N SER A 512 -9.94 -20.28 28.08
CA SER A 512 -11.08 -20.58 28.93
C SER A 512 -11.77 -21.92 28.61
N VAL A 513 -11.81 -22.81 29.59
CA VAL A 513 -12.60 -24.07 29.53
C VAL A 513 -14.11 -23.85 29.59
N ASP A 514 -14.52 -22.64 29.98
CA ASP A 514 -15.89 -22.15 30.13
C ASP A 514 -16.21 -20.97 29.20
N PHE A 515 -15.41 -20.77 28.15
CA PHE A 515 -15.68 -19.78 27.10
C PHE A 515 -17.10 -19.97 26.52
N PRO A 516 -17.84 -18.88 26.24
CA PRO A 516 -19.22 -18.97 25.81
C PRO A 516 -19.35 -19.52 24.39
N VAL A 517 -19.88 -20.75 24.27
CA VAL A 517 -20.21 -21.42 23.01
C VAL A 517 -21.73 -21.61 22.84
N THR A 518 -22.18 -21.80 21.60
CA THR A 518 -23.60 -22.03 21.28
C THR A 518 -23.88 -23.46 20.78
N PRO A 519 -25.07 -24.03 20.99
CA PRO A 519 -25.39 -25.37 20.49
C PRO A 519 -25.41 -25.46 18.96
N GLY A 520 -24.82 -26.53 18.40
CA GLY A 520 -24.89 -26.85 16.97
C GLY A 520 -23.79 -26.22 16.10
N VAL A 521 -22.75 -25.67 16.72
CA VAL A 521 -21.55 -25.16 16.07
C VAL A 521 -20.54 -26.27 15.71
N PHE A 522 -19.46 -25.88 15.02
CA PHE A 522 -18.39 -26.76 14.59
C PHE A 522 -17.70 -27.49 15.76
N ASP A 523 -17.16 -26.74 16.74
CA ASP A 523 -16.60 -27.30 17.97
C ASP A 523 -17.10 -26.54 19.22
N PRO A 524 -17.90 -27.19 20.09
CA PRO A 524 -18.38 -26.60 21.34
C PRO A 524 -17.41 -26.82 22.52
N THR A 525 -16.18 -27.27 22.28
CA THR A 525 -15.20 -27.61 23.34
C THR A 525 -13.78 -27.17 22.97
N PRO A 526 -12.99 -26.64 23.91
CA PRO A 526 -11.56 -26.43 23.66
C PRO A 526 -10.81 -27.76 23.71
N ASN A 527 -9.84 -27.91 22.81
CA ASN A 527 -9.02 -29.12 22.65
C ASN A 527 -7.62 -28.98 23.27
N GLY A 528 -7.15 -27.74 23.47
CA GLY A 528 -5.84 -27.38 24.01
C GLY A 528 -5.53 -28.03 25.36
N VAL A 529 -4.38 -28.70 25.43
CA VAL A 529 -4.03 -29.51 26.62
C VAL A 529 -3.26 -28.70 27.66
N GLY A 530 -3.93 -28.32 28.74
CA GLY A 530 -3.32 -27.73 29.92
C GLY A 530 -3.51 -26.22 29.98
N ASN A 531 -2.49 -25.45 29.56
CA ASN A 531 -2.53 -23.99 29.53
C ASN A 531 -2.43 -23.43 28.09
N PHE A 532 -2.59 -24.28 27.07
CA PHE A 532 -2.68 -23.84 25.68
C PHE A 532 -4.08 -23.29 25.40
N SER A 533 -4.16 -22.25 24.57
CA SER A 533 -5.40 -21.67 24.08
C SER A 533 -5.80 -22.28 22.74
N ASP A 534 -7.09 -22.39 22.47
CA ASP A 534 -7.63 -22.64 21.13
C ASP A 534 -7.98 -21.30 20.48
N ALA A 535 -8.07 -21.26 19.14
CA ALA A 535 -8.71 -20.13 18.49
C ALA A 535 -10.23 -20.18 18.70
N PHE A 536 -10.90 -19.02 18.69
CA PHE A 536 -12.36 -18.95 18.67
C PHE A 536 -12.88 -18.13 17.48
N ALA A 537 -14.13 -18.41 17.13
CA ALA A 537 -14.93 -17.59 16.24
C ALA A 537 -16.30 -17.35 16.89
N THR A 538 -16.66 -16.08 17.08
CA THR A 538 -17.94 -15.65 17.68
C THR A 538 -18.68 -14.72 16.73
N ARG A 539 -19.99 -14.91 16.57
CA ARG A 539 -20.87 -13.94 15.90
C ARG A 539 -21.89 -13.38 16.88
N LEU A 540 -21.80 -12.09 17.18
CA LEU A 540 -22.72 -11.38 18.06
C LEU A 540 -23.92 -10.79 17.29
N ALA A 541 -25.05 -10.68 17.97
CA ALA A 541 -26.21 -9.94 17.51
C ALA A 541 -25.90 -8.43 17.44
N ALA A 542 -26.55 -7.72 16.52
CA ALA A 542 -26.31 -6.29 16.28
C ALA A 542 -26.65 -5.35 17.46
N ASP A 543 -27.31 -5.86 18.49
CA ASP A 543 -27.60 -5.15 19.75
C ASP A 543 -26.59 -5.46 20.87
N GLY A 544 -25.60 -6.33 20.62
CA GLY A 544 -24.62 -6.77 21.62
C GLY A 544 -25.20 -7.63 22.74
N ALA A 545 -26.48 -8.02 22.67
CA ALA A 545 -27.19 -8.65 23.78
C ALA A 545 -27.12 -10.20 23.77
N SER A 546 -26.68 -10.81 22.66
CA SER A 546 -26.62 -12.26 22.52
C SER A 546 -25.63 -12.73 21.44
N LEU A 547 -25.16 -13.97 21.57
CA LEU A 547 -24.41 -14.66 20.52
C LEU A 547 -25.40 -15.28 19.53
N VAL A 548 -25.21 -14.99 18.24
CA VAL A 548 -25.86 -15.73 17.14
C VAL A 548 -25.26 -17.13 17.07
N TRP A 549 -23.93 -17.20 17.13
CA TRP A 549 -23.18 -18.45 17.36
C TRP A 549 -21.79 -18.15 17.96
N SER A 550 -21.16 -19.15 18.57
CA SER A 550 -19.75 -19.14 18.98
C SER A 550 -19.19 -20.55 19.05
N THR A 551 -17.97 -20.73 18.52
CA THR A 551 -17.26 -21.99 18.32
C THR A 551 -15.77 -21.86 18.60
N PHE A 552 -15.15 -22.96 19.00
CA PHE A 552 -13.70 -23.14 18.96
C PHE A 552 -13.22 -23.55 17.56
N LEU A 553 -11.93 -23.38 17.33
CA LEU A 553 -11.15 -23.86 16.19
C LEU A 553 -9.71 -24.14 16.66
N GLY A 554 -9.35 -25.41 16.82
CA GLY A 554 -8.03 -25.78 17.35
C GLY A 554 -7.83 -27.28 17.47
N GLY A 555 -6.64 -27.66 17.95
CA GLY A 555 -6.25 -29.03 18.30
C GLY A 555 -5.65 -29.09 19.69
N SER A 556 -4.65 -29.95 19.89
CA SER A 556 -4.13 -30.27 21.23
C SER A 556 -3.10 -29.29 21.81
N ALA A 557 -2.61 -28.33 21.01
CA ALA A 557 -1.58 -27.34 21.37
C ALA A 557 -2.11 -25.90 21.27
N GLY A 558 -1.23 -24.90 21.15
CA GLY A 558 -1.62 -23.49 21.12
C GLY A 558 -2.05 -23.00 19.74
N ASP A 559 -3.29 -22.55 19.62
CA ASP A 559 -3.89 -22.03 18.39
C ASP A 559 -4.49 -20.63 18.62
N ALA A 560 -4.40 -19.76 17.62
CA ALA A 560 -4.96 -18.41 17.68
C ALA A 560 -5.38 -17.92 16.28
N ALA A 561 -6.61 -17.42 16.16
CA ALA A 561 -7.06 -16.68 14.98
C ALA A 561 -6.72 -15.20 15.17
N THR A 562 -5.95 -14.64 14.24
CA THR A 562 -5.44 -13.27 14.32
C THR A 562 -6.14 -12.32 13.35
N GLY A 563 -6.84 -12.86 12.35
CA GLY A 563 -7.56 -12.07 11.35
C GLY A 563 -8.82 -12.77 10.84
N VAL A 564 -9.84 -11.99 10.46
CA VAL A 564 -11.12 -12.45 9.91
C VAL A 564 -11.62 -11.57 8.76
N ALA A 565 -12.17 -12.20 7.73
CA ALA A 565 -12.83 -11.54 6.60
C ALA A 565 -14.19 -12.16 6.32
N LEU A 566 -15.15 -11.39 5.80
CA LEU A 566 -16.44 -11.92 5.33
C LEU A 566 -16.43 -12.11 3.81
N CYS A 567 -16.68 -13.35 3.37
CA CYS A 567 -17.00 -13.67 1.98
C CYS A 567 -18.50 -13.49 1.69
N ALA A 568 -18.92 -13.65 0.43
CA ALA A 568 -20.33 -13.51 0.06
C ALA A 568 -21.22 -14.47 0.85
N GLY A 569 -22.42 -14.00 1.21
CA GLY A 569 -23.32 -14.72 2.11
C GLY A 569 -22.99 -14.55 3.60
N GLY A 570 -21.93 -13.82 3.96
CA GLY A 570 -21.53 -13.60 5.35
C GLY A 570 -20.87 -14.82 5.98
N GLU A 571 -20.13 -15.58 5.18
CA GLU A 571 -19.30 -16.70 5.61
C GLU A 571 -17.92 -16.19 6.04
N PRO A 572 -17.48 -16.38 7.29
CA PRO A 572 -16.21 -15.86 7.76
C PRO A 572 -15.04 -16.76 7.32
N VAL A 573 -13.99 -16.13 6.83
CA VAL A 573 -12.67 -16.72 6.61
C VAL A 573 -11.74 -16.20 7.70
N LEU A 574 -11.17 -17.12 8.47
CA LEU A 574 -10.23 -16.87 9.55
C LEU A 574 -8.82 -17.21 9.09
N VAL A 575 -7.85 -16.45 9.57
CA VAL A 575 -6.43 -16.78 9.46
C VAL A 575 -5.74 -16.66 10.82
N GLY A 576 -4.61 -17.32 10.98
CA GLY A 576 -3.84 -17.24 12.21
C GLY A 576 -2.65 -18.20 12.22
N ARG A 577 -2.26 -18.64 13.43
CA ARG A 577 -1.18 -19.59 13.67
C ARG A 577 -1.65 -20.75 14.55
N THR A 578 -1.15 -21.94 14.26
CA THR A 578 -1.48 -23.20 14.94
C THR A 578 -0.22 -23.99 15.29
N GLU A 579 -0.03 -24.33 16.56
CA GLU A 579 0.99 -25.28 17.03
C GLU A 579 0.46 -26.74 17.03
N SER A 580 -0.84 -26.91 16.73
CA SER A 580 -1.53 -28.19 16.77
C SER A 580 -1.31 -29.04 15.51
N ALA A 581 -0.52 -30.11 15.63
CA ALA A 581 -0.39 -31.13 14.58
C ALA A 581 -1.70 -31.89 14.27
N ASP A 582 -2.71 -31.75 15.12
CA ASP A 582 -4.08 -32.25 14.97
C ASP A 582 -5.13 -31.15 14.70
N PHE A 583 -4.69 -29.95 14.29
CA PHE A 583 -5.59 -28.86 13.85
C PHE A 583 -6.55 -29.33 12.74
N PRO A 584 -7.82 -28.89 12.74
CA PRO A 584 -8.83 -29.43 11.84
C PRO A 584 -8.67 -28.92 10.40
N VAL A 585 -8.19 -29.80 9.51
CA VAL A 585 -7.98 -29.57 8.07
C VAL A 585 -9.02 -30.32 7.24
N THR A 586 -9.53 -29.72 6.16
CA THR A 586 -10.53 -30.37 5.30
C THR A 586 -9.91 -31.29 4.24
N PRO A 587 -10.57 -32.39 3.83
CA PRO A 587 -10.06 -33.27 2.78
C PRO A 587 -9.80 -32.55 1.46
N GLY A 588 -8.56 -32.58 0.98
CA GLY A 588 -8.15 -31.91 -0.26
C GLY A 588 -7.60 -30.49 -0.09
N ALA A 589 -7.33 -30.06 1.14
CA ALA A 589 -6.63 -28.82 1.46
C ALA A 589 -5.30 -28.63 0.68
N ALA A 590 -4.94 -27.38 0.40
CA ALA A 590 -3.71 -27.02 -0.30
C ALA A 590 -2.45 -27.36 0.51
N GLY A 591 -2.46 -27.06 1.80
CA GLY A 591 -1.51 -27.49 2.82
C GLY A 591 -2.17 -28.53 3.75
N PRO A 592 -1.90 -29.83 3.57
CA PRO A 592 -2.61 -30.90 4.28
C PRO A 592 -1.90 -31.42 5.55
N VAL A 593 -0.73 -30.89 5.91
CA VAL A 593 0.14 -31.38 7.00
C VAL A 593 0.78 -30.19 7.70
N HIS A 594 0.80 -30.24 9.03
CA HIS A 594 1.56 -29.33 9.91
C HIS A 594 3.06 -29.62 9.77
N GLY A 595 3.83 -28.63 9.31
CA GLY A 595 5.23 -28.81 8.92
C GLY A 595 6.25 -28.37 9.97
N GLY A 596 5.93 -27.35 10.78
CA GLY A 596 6.87 -26.67 11.66
C GLY A 596 6.61 -26.81 13.15
N ALA A 597 7.02 -25.77 13.90
CA ALA A 597 6.70 -25.61 15.32
C ALA A 597 5.33 -24.94 15.52
N GLY A 598 4.96 -24.06 14.58
CA GLY A 598 3.61 -23.57 14.35
C GLY A 598 3.49 -23.21 12.87
N ASP A 599 2.33 -23.44 12.27
CA ASP A 599 2.09 -23.12 10.86
C ASP A 599 1.02 -22.02 10.77
N ALA A 600 1.00 -21.25 9.69
CA ALA A 600 -0.17 -20.43 9.41
C ALA A 600 -1.34 -21.32 8.98
N PHE A 601 -2.56 -20.94 9.35
CA PHE A 601 -3.77 -21.58 8.83
C PHE A 601 -4.67 -20.57 8.14
N ALA A 602 -5.53 -21.08 7.25
CA ALA A 602 -6.67 -20.37 6.73
C ALA A 602 -7.90 -21.31 6.74
N THR A 603 -9.03 -20.81 7.26
CA THR A 603 -10.23 -21.60 7.51
C THR A 603 -11.48 -20.80 7.16
N ARG A 604 -12.34 -21.34 6.29
CA ARG A 604 -13.68 -20.79 6.01
C ARG A 604 -14.74 -21.60 6.75
N LEU A 605 -15.51 -20.93 7.60
CA LEU A 605 -16.73 -21.49 8.21
C LEU A 605 -17.94 -21.14 7.35
N ASP A 606 -19.00 -21.94 7.45
CA ASP A 606 -20.32 -21.55 6.96
C ASP A 606 -20.89 -20.37 7.78
N ALA A 607 -21.89 -19.67 7.26
CA ALA A 607 -22.45 -18.47 7.91
C ALA A 607 -23.07 -18.74 9.31
N ALA A 608 -23.31 -20.01 9.64
CA ALA A 608 -23.82 -20.50 10.92
C ALA A 608 -22.73 -20.96 11.92
N GLY A 609 -21.44 -20.93 11.55
CA GLY A 609 -20.34 -21.39 12.40
C GLY A 609 -20.41 -22.89 12.75
N SER A 610 -21.06 -23.69 11.91
CA SER A 610 -21.40 -25.10 12.13
C SER A 610 -20.52 -26.09 11.37
N VAL A 611 -19.93 -25.66 10.24
CA VAL A 611 -19.19 -26.52 9.30
C VAL A 611 -17.99 -25.77 8.75
N LEU A 612 -16.82 -26.42 8.72
CA LEU A 612 -15.69 -25.98 7.90
C LEU A 612 -16.05 -26.19 6.42
N VAL A 613 -16.22 -25.11 5.67
CA VAL A 613 -16.35 -25.12 4.21
C VAL A 613 -15.04 -25.58 3.58
N TRP A 614 -13.93 -25.03 4.09
CA TRP A 614 -12.57 -25.52 3.88
C TRP A 614 -11.66 -25.06 5.03
N SER A 615 -10.56 -25.78 5.23
CA SER A 615 -9.50 -25.44 6.19
C SER A 615 -8.18 -26.02 5.69
N THR A 616 -7.12 -25.22 5.72
CA THR A 616 -5.79 -25.54 5.17
C THR A 616 -4.67 -24.92 5.99
N PHE A 617 -3.51 -25.57 6.07
CA PHE A 617 -2.26 -24.91 6.44
C PHE A 617 -1.73 -24.05 5.27
N LEU A 618 -0.88 -23.08 5.58
CA LEU A 618 -0.06 -22.31 4.66
C LEU A 618 1.32 -22.09 5.32
N GLY A 619 2.33 -22.81 4.85
CA GLY A 619 3.64 -22.81 5.48
C GLY A 619 4.54 -23.92 4.94
N GLY A 620 5.74 -24.01 5.48
CA GLY A 620 6.76 -25.03 5.16
C GLY A 620 7.18 -25.82 6.40
N ALA A 621 8.47 -26.14 6.50
CA ALA A 621 9.05 -26.97 7.56
C ALA A 621 9.47 -26.21 8.82
N ALA A 622 9.26 -24.89 8.88
CA ALA A 622 9.61 -24.02 10.00
C ALA A 622 8.38 -23.25 10.52
N ASP A 623 8.59 -22.24 11.36
CA ASP A 623 7.51 -21.56 12.07
C ASP A 623 6.91 -20.41 11.24
N ASP A 624 5.62 -20.52 10.93
CA ASP A 624 4.88 -19.63 10.05
C ASP A 624 3.60 -19.11 10.74
N GLY A 625 3.15 -17.92 10.39
CA GLY A 625 1.93 -17.34 10.98
C GLY A 625 1.30 -16.26 10.12
N ALA A 626 0.03 -16.41 9.79
CA ALA A 626 -0.76 -15.34 9.19
C ALA A 626 -1.16 -14.32 10.27
N ARG A 627 -1.28 -13.05 9.89
CA ARG A 627 -1.69 -11.96 10.79
C ARG A 627 -2.99 -11.30 10.36
N ALA A 628 -3.17 -11.02 9.07
CA ALA A 628 -4.37 -10.35 8.55
C ALA A 628 -4.90 -11.01 7.26
N VAL A 629 -6.21 -10.86 7.01
CA VAL A 629 -6.94 -11.38 5.84
C VAL A 629 -7.97 -10.36 5.37
N VAL A 630 -8.17 -10.21 4.06
CA VAL A 630 -9.22 -9.37 3.46
C VAL A 630 -9.85 -10.06 2.23
N PRO A 631 -11.12 -9.76 1.88
CA PRO A 631 -11.68 -10.21 0.61
C PRO A 631 -10.94 -9.57 -0.58
N ALA A 632 -10.75 -10.33 -1.67
CA ALA A 632 -10.17 -9.79 -2.90
C ALA A 632 -11.15 -8.85 -3.62
N ALA A 633 -10.66 -7.75 -4.20
CA ALA A 633 -11.50 -6.82 -4.95
C ALA A 633 -11.96 -7.36 -6.32
N ALA A 634 -13.03 -6.77 -6.84
CA ALA A 634 -13.56 -7.05 -8.18
C ALA A 634 -12.50 -6.74 -9.28
N PRO A 635 -12.48 -7.45 -10.42
CA PRO A 635 -13.50 -8.36 -10.94
C PRO A 635 -13.21 -9.85 -10.63
N ALA A 636 -12.81 -10.19 -9.40
CA ALA A 636 -12.81 -11.58 -8.94
C ALA A 636 -14.26 -12.13 -8.86
N THR A 637 -14.69 -12.87 -9.88
CA THR A 637 -15.89 -13.72 -9.76
C THR A 637 -15.55 -15.00 -8.99
N ALA A 638 -15.47 -14.89 -7.66
CA ALA A 638 -15.46 -15.96 -6.66
C ALA A 638 -15.09 -15.33 -5.30
N ASP A 639 -15.50 -15.97 -4.21
CA ASP A 639 -15.14 -15.63 -2.82
C ASP A 639 -13.64 -15.86 -2.51
N GLU A 640 -12.77 -15.12 -3.17
CA GLU A 640 -11.32 -15.19 -2.94
C GLU A 640 -10.90 -14.27 -1.79
N VAL A 641 -9.88 -14.69 -1.04
CA VAL A 641 -9.26 -13.89 0.02
C VAL A 641 -7.79 -13.64 -0.24
N LEU A 642 -7.29 -12.55 0.30
CA LEU A 642 -5.90 -12.14 0.35
C LEU A 642 -5.46 -12.21 1.81
N LEU A 643 -4.24 -12.67 2.10
CA LEU A 643 -3.69 -12.65 3.46
C LEU A 643 -2.19 -12.36 3.48
N THR A 644 -1.71 -11.93 4.65
CA THR A 644 -0.29 -11.65 4.93
C THR A 644 0.09 -12.14 6.33
N GLY A 645 1.39 -12.22 6.59
CA GLY A 645 1.96 -12.68 7.84
C GLY A 645 3.48 -12.74 7.76
N GLY A 646 4.09 -13.57 8.62
CA GLY A 646 5.52 -13.90 8.58
C GLY A 646 5.74 -15.39 8.34
N THR A 647 6.83 -15.73 7.65
CA THR A 647 7.27 -17.11 7.39
C THR A 647 8.75 -17.27 7.69
N ARG A 648 9.13 -18.32 8.44
CA ARG A 648 10.54 -18.71 8.70
C ARG A 648 10.97 -19.90 7.84
N SER A 649 10.13 -20.32 6.89
CA SER A 649 10.28 -21.55 6.13
C SER A 649 10.99 -21.30 4.80
N GLU A 650 12.22 -21.81 4.63
CA GLU A 650 12.95 -21.85 3.35
C GLU A 650 12.14 -22.54 2.23
N ASP A 651 11.15 -23.38 2.59
CA ASP A 651 10.23 -24.11 1.72
C ASP A 651 8.75 -23.63 1.80
N PHE A 652 8.51 -22.37 2.17
CA PHE A 652 7.19 -21.74 2.06
C PHE A 652 6.61 -21.95 0.64
N PRO A 653 5.29 -22.19 0.48
CA PRO A 653 4.69 -22.62 -0.78
C PRO A 653 4.52 -21.49 -1.81
N ALA A 654 5.57 -20.68 -2.03
CA ALA A 654 5.64 -19.65 -3.04
C ALA A 654 5.25 -20.20 -4.41
N THR A 655 4.25 -19.57 -5.02
CA THR A 655 3.70 -20.05 -6.30
C THR A 655 4.67 -19.79 -7.46
N PRO A 656 4.61 -20.58 -8.55
CA PRO A 656 5.25 -20.18 -9.80
C PRO A 656 4.82 -18.75 -10.16
N TRP A 657 5.80 -17.90 -10.51
CA TRP A 657 5.59 -16.47 -10.80
C TRP A 657 5.23 -15.58 -9.59
N ALA A 658 5.55 -16.01 -8.37
CA ALA A 658 5.70 -15.15 -7.21
C ALA A 658 6.53 -13.88 -7.52
N PHE A 659 6.33 -12.82 -6.74
CA PHE A 659 7.21 -11.65 -6.80
C PHE A 659 8.61 -12.05 -6.36
N ASP A 660 8.68 -12.80 -5.26
CA ASP A 660 9.84 -13.54 -4.82
C ASP A 660 9.48 -15.00 -4.48
N SER A 661 10.30 -15.92 -4.98
CA SER A 661 10.10 -17.37 -4.89
C SER A 661 11.14 -18.08 -4.02
N GLU A 662 12.09 -17.34 -3.45
CA GLU A 662 13.16 -17.86 -2.59
C GLU A 662 13.15 -17.06 -1.27
N ASP A 663 13.52 -17.73 -0.16
CA ASP A 663 13.77 -17.05 1.11
C ASP A 663 15.03 -16.19 0.98
N ASN A 664 14.95 -14.92 1.37
CA ASN A 664 16.05 -13.97 1.27
C ASN A 664 17.02 -14.03 2.47
N ASN A 665 16.64 -14.74 3.53
CA ASN A 665 17.43 -14.83 4.76
C ASN A 665 18.67 -15.72 4.63
N PRO A 666 19.68 -15.54 5.50
CA PRO A 666 20.79 -16.47 5.60
C PRO A 666 20.29 -17.87 6.02
N PRO A 667 20.75 -18.96 5.38
CA PRO A 667 20.29 -20.31 5.72
C PRO A 667 20.48 -20.65 7.20
N LEU A 668 19.47 -21.30 7.80
CA LEU A 668 19.40 -21.63 9.24
C LEU A 668 19.42 -20.42 10.20
N SER A 669 19.01 -19.23 9.76
CA SER A 669 18.94 -18.03 10.60
C SER A 669 17.73 -18.00 11.54
N TYR A 670 16.62 -18.65 11.18
CA TYR A 670 15.30 -18.58 11.86
C TYR A 670 14.68 -17.17 11.89
N LEU A 671 15.15 -16.28 11.02
CA LEU A 671 14.49 -14.99 10.76
C LEU A 671 13.25 -15.24 9.91
N ALA A 672 12.29 -14.32 9.96
CA ALA A 672 11.07 -14.40 9.17
C ALA A 672 11.15 -13.42 8.00
N ASP A 673 10.68 -13.84 6.83
CA ASP A 673 10.26 -12.92 5.76
C ASP A 673 8.76 -12.64 5.93
N ALA A 674 8.30 -11.45 5.54
CA ALA A 674 6.86 -11.27 5.36
C ALA A 674 6.40 -12.10 4.16
N PHE A 675 5.14 -12.53 4.13
CA PHE A 675 4.56 -13.18 2.96
C PHE A 675 3.26 -12.52 2.51
N ILE A 676 2.89 -12.76 1.26
CA ILE A 676 1.60 -12.39 0.71
C ILE A 676 1.01 -13.57 -0.07
N ALA A 677 -0.24 -13.92 0.21
CA ALA A 677 -0.93 -15.04 -0.42
C ALA A 677 -2.37 -14.70 -0.83
N ARG A 678 -2.87 -15.42 -1.84
CA ARG A 678 -4.23 -15.35 -2.37
C ARG A 678 -4.82 -16.75 -2.41
N LEU A 679 -5.93 -16.96 -1.70
CA LEU A 679 -6.67 -18.21 -1.68
C LEU A 679 -7.96 -18.07 -2.47
N GLY A 680 -8.30 -19.12 -3.22
CA GLY A 680 -9.56 -19.22 -3.92
C GLY A 680 -10.73 -19.58 -3.02
N ALA A 681 -11.93 -19.58 -3.61
CA ALA A 681 -13.17 -19.83 -2.87
C ALA A 681 -13.26 -21.23 -2.24
N GLY A 682 -12.46 -22.20 -2.72
CA GLY A 682 -12.34 -23.55 -2.16
C GLY A 682 -11.12 -23.74 -1.23
N GLY A 683 -10.40 -22.66 -0.89
CA GLY A 683 -9.18 -22.73 -0.09
C GLY A 683 -7.93 -23.13 -0.89
N GLU A 684 -8.02 -23.16 -2.22
CA GLU A 684 -6.88 -23.48 -3.08
C GLU A 684 -5.90 -22.30 -3.22
N LEU A 685 -4.60 -22.57 -3.14
CA LEU A 685 -3.57 -21.54 -3.24
C LEU A 685 -3.43 -21.04 -4.68
N ARG A 686 -3.84 -19.78 -4.93
CA ARG A 686 -3.82 -19.13 -6.26
C ARG A 686 -2.58 -18.27 -6.48
N TYR A 687 -2.03 -17.68 -5.42
CA TYR A 687 -0.76 -16.96 -5.41
C TYR A 687 -0.14 -17.03 -4.02
N ALA A 688 1.19 -17.09 -3.95
CA ALA A 688 2.00 -16.94 -2.74
C ALA A 688 3.38 -16.42 -3.13
N SER A 689 3.94 -15.54 -2.29
CA SER A 689 5.25 -14.93 -2.47
C SER A 689 5.86 -14.57 -1.12
N TYR A 690 7.18 -14.68 -1.01
CA TYR A 690 7.94 -13.97 0.02
C TYR A 690 7.89 -12.45 -0.27
N LEU A 691 8.15 -11.65 0.76
CA LEU A 691 8.24 -10.19 0.75
C LEU A 691 9.19 -9.78 1.89
N GLY A 692 10.49 -9.74 1.62
CA GLY A 692 11.49 -9.43 2.64
C GLY A 692 12.87 -9.15 2.08
N GLY A 693 13.83 -9.02 2.97
CA GLY A 693 15.26 -8.90 2.71
C GLY A 693 16.06 -9.94 3.50
N GLY A 694 17.27 -9.58 3.93
CA GLY A 694 18.20 -10.52 4.57
C GLY A 694 18.09 -10.61 6.09
N ASP A 695 17.12 -9.93 6.70
CA ASP A 695 16.86 -9.87 8.13
C ASP A 695 15.33 -9.96 8.41
N GLU A 696 14.92 -9.85 9.67
CA GLU A 696 13.53 -10.11 10.10
C GLU A 696 12.49 -9.09 9.59
N ASP A 697 11.52 -9.58 8.83
CA ASP A 697 10.41 -8.83 8.22
C ASP A 697 9.05 -9.49 8.54
N GLU A 698 8.02 -8.69 8.84
CA GLU A 698 6.68 -9.20 9.16
C GLU A 698 5.57 -8.37 8.51
N GLY A 699 4.65 -9.04 7.80
CA GLY A 699 3.40 -8.43 7.34
C GLY A 699 2.38 -8.38 8.48
N HIS A 700 2.08 -7.19 8.99
CA HIS A 700 1.10 -7.01 10.06
C HIS A 700 -0.33 -6.86 9.52
N ALA A 701 -0.50 -6.10 8.43
CA ALA A 701 -1.81 -5.79 7.87
C ALA A 701 -1.80 -5.73 6.34
N LEU A 702 -2.97 -5.93 5.73
CA LEU A 702 -3.17 -5.73 4.30
C LEU A 702 -4.53 -5.07 3.99
N ALA A 703 -4.62 -4.47 2.82
CA ALA A 703 -5.86 -3.94 2.25
C ALA A 703 -5.92 -4.24 0.75
N ALA A 704 -7.08 -4.67 0.24
CA ALA A 704 -7.29 -4.89 -1.19
C ALA A 704 -7.37 -3.55 -1.94
N THR A 705 -6.77 -3.48 -3.13
CA THR A 705 -6.90 -2.31 -4.03
C THR A 705 -8.00 -2.54 -5.06
N ALA A 706 -8.65 -1.47 -5.52
CA ALA A 706 -9.84 -1.55 -6.38
C ALA A 706 -9.61 -2.15 -7.78
N ASP A 707 -8.36 -2.34 -8.18
CA ASP A 707 -7.92 -3.03 -9.40
C ASP A 707 -7.64 -4.53 -9.18
N GLY A 708 -7.84 -5.06 -7.97
CA GLY A 708 -7.62 -6.47 -7.65
C GLY A 708 -6.18 -6.80 -7.22
N GLY A 709 -5.40 -5.80 -6.80
CA GLY A 709 -4.14 -5.95 -6.08
C GLY A 709 -4.31 -5.89 -4.56
N ALA A 710 -3.21 -5.66 -3.85
CA ALA A 710 -3.16 -5.40 -2.42
C ALA A 710 -2.11 -4.34 -2.07
N VAL A 711 -2.31 -3.69 -0.92
CA VAL A 711 -1.24 -3.05 -0.15
C VAL A 711 -0.99 -3.91 1.09
N VAL A 712 0.27 -4.25 1.35
CA VAL A 712 0.74 -4.90 2.59
C VAL A 712 1.57 -3.90 3.37
N ALA A 713 1.42 -3.89 4.69
CA ALA A 713 2.22 -3.06 5.59
C ALA A 713 2.63 -3.84 6.85
N GLY A 714 3.71 -3.41 7.47
CA GLY A 714 4.31 -4.13 8.60
C GLY A 714 5.60 -3.50 9.10
N ARG A 715 6.51 -4.34 9.60
CA ARG A 715 7.84 -3.95 10.09
C ARG A 715 8.95 -4.72 9.37
N THR A 716 10.11 -4.08 9.21
CA THR A 716 11.29 -4.63 8.53
C THR A 716 12.56 -4.26 9.30
N VAL A 717 13.42 -5.24 9.59
CA VAL A 717 14.81 -5.01 10.02
C VAL A 717 15.76 -5.07 8.80
N SER A 718 15.27 -5.56 7.66
CA SER A 718 16.02 -5.71 6.42
C SER A 718 16.48 -4.39 5.82
N SER A 719 17.79 -4.11 5.96
CA SER A 719 18.45 -2.99 5.25
C SER A 719 18.38 -3.09 3.70
N ASN A 720 18.02 -4.25 3.18
CA ASN A 720 17.80 -4.57 1.77
C ASN A 720 16.34 -4.92 1.42
N PHE A 721 15.37 -4.59 2.29
CA PHE A 721 13.94 -4.75 1.99
C PHE A 721 13.60 -4.12 0.63
N PRO A 722 12.70 -4.71 -0.18
CA PRO A 722 12.46 -4.31 -1.57
C PRO A 722 11.69 -2.99 -1.70
N ALA A 723 12.31 -1.88 -1.30
CA ALA A 723 11.82 -0.52 -1.54
C ALA A 723 12.04 -0.12 -3.00
N THR A 724 11.05 0.52 -3.62
CA THR A 724 11.17 0.95 -5.02
C THR A 724 12.08 2.16 -5.17
N PRO A 725 12.64 2.35 -6.38
CA PRO A 725 12.86 3.69 -6.89
C PRO A 725 11.62 4.58 -6.58
N GLY A 726 11.83 5.83 -6.14
CA GLY A 726 10.75 6.82 -6.02
C GLY A 726 9.93 6.75 -4.74
N ALA A 727 10.11 5.69 -3.97
CA ALA A 727 9.49 5.55 -2.67
C ALA A 727 9.76 6.76 -1.77
N PHE A 728 8.77 7.08 -0.93
CA PHE A 728 8.85 8.18 0.01
C PHE A 728 10.11 8.12 0.89
N ASP A 729 10.42 6.94 1.42
CA ASP A 729 11.73 6.60 1.97
C ASP A 729 12.25 5.29 1.36
N ARG A 730 13.56 5.25 1.15
CA ARG A 730 14.33 4.23 0.43
C ARG A 730 15.48 3.67 1.26
N THR A 731 15.60 4.11 2.52
CA THR A 731 16.68 3.74 3.43
C THR A 731 16.09 3.25 4.73
N HIS A 732 16.38 2.00 5.08
CA HIS A 732 16.21 1.50 6.44
C HIS A 732 17.09 2.34 7.39
N GLY A 733 16.48 3.16 8.22
CA GLY A 733 17.17 4.06 9.13
C GLY A 733 17.53 3.41 10.46
N GLY A 734 16.67 2.53 10.99
CA GLY A 734 16.72 1.92 12.32
C GLY A 734 17.96 1.08 12.65
N ALA A 735 18.77 0.77 11.63
CA ALA A 735 20.03 0.00 11.66
C ALA A 735 19.96 -1.44 12.18
N GLN A 736 19.45 -1.66 13.40
CA GLN A 736 19.14 -2.96 14.02
C GLN A 736 17.77 -2.95 14.73
N LEU A 737 17.14 -1.78 14.81
CA LEU A 737 15.72 -1.61 15.11
C LEU A 737 14.93 -1.77 13.80
N ALA A 738 13.64 -2.04 13.89
CA ALA A 738 12.79 -2.20 12.72
C ALA A 738 12.23 -0.85 12.25
N ASP A 739 12.19 -0.65 10.94
CA ASP A 739 11.43 0.42 10.28
C ASP A 739 10.04 -0.10 9.90
N GLY A 740 9.05 0.80 9.76
CA GLY A 740 7.79 0.46 9.11
C GLY A 740 7.97 0.28 7.60
N PHE A 741 7.22 -0.64 6.97
CA PHE A 741 7.13 -0.71 5.50
C PHE A 741 5.70 -0.63 4.99
N VAL A 742 5.55 -0.18 3.74
CA VAL A 742 4.29 -0.22 2.98
C VAL A 742 4.59 -0.58 1.52
N THR A 743 4.00 -1.68 1.03
CA THR A 743 4.26 -2.27 -0.30
C THR A 743 2.96 -2.49 -1.07
N ARG A 744 2.87 -2.04 -2.32
CA ARG A 744 1.76 -2.42 -3.23
C ARG A 744 2.15 -3.58 -4.15
N VAL A 745 1.28 -4.59 -4.19
CA VAL A 745 1.43 -5.82 -5.00
C VAL A 745 0.23 -5.96 -5.93
N ASP A 746 0.49 -6.01 -7.24
CA ASP A 746 -0.53 -6.29 -8.25
C ASP A 746 -0.55 -7.79 -8.58
N PHE A 747 -1.62 -8.50 -8.24
CA PHE A 747 -1.81 -9.92 -8.60
C PHE A 747 -2.21 -10.13 -10.07
N LEU A 748 -2.32 -9.06 -10.87
CA LEU A 748 -2.87 -9.05 -12.23
C LEU A 748 -1.96 -9.71 -13.29
N ARG A 749 -1.67 -11.01 -13.11
CA ARG A 749 -1.25 -11.91 -14.18
C ARG A 749 -2.42 -12.86 -14.55
N HIS A 750 -3.35 -12.29 -15.31
CA HIS A 750 -4.44 -12.91 -16.11
C HIS A 750 -5.84 -13.08 -15.48
N PRO A 751 -6.89 -13.10 -16.33
CA PRO A 751 -6.94 -12.63 -17.74
C PRO A 751 -7.30 -11.14 -17.87
N PHE A 752 -6.69 -10.43 -18.83
CA PHE A 752 -6.92 -8.99 -19.02
C PHE A 752 -7.60 -8.67 -20.37
N ALA A 753 -8.55 -7.73 -20.35
CA ALA A 753 -9.17 -7.20 -21.56
C ALA A 753 -8.21 -6.29 -22.33
N TYR A 754 -8.27 -6.29 -23.66
CA TYR A 754 -7.41 -5.48 -24.53
C TYR A 754 -8.12 -5.02 -25.80
N GLY A 755 -7.78 -3.80 -26.26
CA GLY A 755 -8.41 -3.21 -27.43
C GLY A 755 -9.85 -2.74 -27.17
N ASP A 756 -10.38 -1.92 -28.08
CA ASP A 756 -11.68 -1.29 -27.87
C ASP A 756 -12.83 -2.17 -28.37
N GLY A 757 -13.86 -2.31 -27.53
CA GLY A 757 -15.14 -2.85 -27.94
C GLY A 757 -15.87 -1.87 -28.86
N LYS A 758 -16.72 -2.39 -29.73
CA LYS A 758 -17.60 -1.58 -30.58
C LYS A 758 -18.79 -1.09 -29.75
N GLN A 759 -19.03 0.22 -29.74
CA GLN A 759 -20.24 0.80 -29.15
C GLN A 759 -21.50 0.19 -29.82
N THR A 760 -22.39 -0.35 -29.00
CA THR A 760 -23.64 -0.97 -29.44
C THR A 760 -24.68 0.06 -29.88
N SER A 761 -25.76 -0.39 -30.51
CA SER A 761 -26.92 0.46 -30.83
C SER A 761 -27.64 1.05 -29.61
N GLN A 762 -27.35 0.58 -28.40
CA GLN A 762 -27.82 1.17 -27.14
C GLN A 762 -26.86 2.24 -26.57
N GLY A 763 -25.74 2.51 -27.25
CA GLY A 763 -24.77 3.55 -26.86
C GLY A 763 -23.75 3.11 -25.78
N VAL A 764 -23.78 1.85 -25.36
CA VAL A 764 -22.81 1.27 -24.40
C VAL A 764 -21.74 0.45 -25.14
N VAL A 765 -20.54 0.35 -24.56
CA VAL A 765 -19.49 -0.56 -25.04
C VAL A 765 -19.59 -1.85 -24.20
N PRO A 766 -19.63 -3.04 -24.83
CA PRO A 766 -19.68 -4.30 -24.10
C PRO A 766 -18.37 -4.53 -23.33
N ILE A 767 -18.49 -5.05 -22.11
CA ILE A 767 -17.35 -5.40 -21.25
C ILE A 767 -17.05 -6.88 -21.44
N VAL A 768 -15.77 -7.27 -21.34
CA VAL A 768 -15.37 -8.67 -21.20
C VAL A 768 -14.44 -8.81 -20.02
N GLY A 769 -14.57 -9.95 -19.36
CA GLY A 769 -13.67 -10.35 -18.29
C GLY A 769 -13.58 -11.86 -18.23
N ALA A 770 -12.93 -12.34 -17.18
CA ALA A 770 -12.84 -13.75 -16.89
C ALA A 770 -12.97 -14.00 -15.39
N GLY A 771 -13.45 -15.20 -15.09
CA GLY A 771 -13.55 -15.79 -13.77
C GLY A 771 -12.81 -17.11 -13.72
N GLY A 772 -12.43 -17.54 -12.52
CA GLY A 772 -11.62 -18.74 -12.33
C GLY A 772 -10.19 -18.61 -12.86
N PHE A 773 -9.40 -19.66 -12.70
CA PHE A 773 -7.97 -19.65 -13.01
C PHE A 773 -7.68 -20.43 -14.31
N PRO A 774 -6.84 -19.91 -15.22
CA PRO A 774 -6.53 -20.60 -16.47
C PRO A 774 -5.50 -21.74 -16.32
N SER A 775 -5.53 -22.51 -15.22
CA SER A 775 -4.62 -23.65 -14.96
C SER A 775 -5.27 -25.00 -15.27
N LEU A 776 -4.44 -26.00 -15.61
CA LEU A 776 -4.93 -27.36 -15.83
C LEU A 776 -5.42 -28.01 -14.53
N ALA A 777 -4.92 -27.54 -13.38
CA ALA A 777 -5.36 -27.97 -12.06
C ALA A 777 -6.74 -27.40 -11.65
N GLY A 778 -7.04 -26.14 -12.02
CA GLY A 778 -8.31 -25.49 -11.68
C GLY A 778 -9.47 -25.92 -12.59
N ASP A 779 -9.26 -25.90 -13.92
CA ASP A 779 -10.27 -26.14 -14.96
C ASP A 779 -11.57 -25.31 -14.80
N ASP A 780 -11.52 -24.21 -14.04
CA ASP A 780 -12.65 -23.37 -13.62
C ASP A 780 -12.79 -22.07 -14.45
N LEU A 781 -11.90 -21.85 -15.42
CA LEU A 781 -11.89 -20.64 -16.26
C LEU A 781 -13.24 -20.44 -16.98
N VAL A 782 -13.86 -19.29 -16.74
CA VAL A 782 -15.03 -18.79 -17.45
C VAL A 782 -14.67 -17.44 -18.07
N LEU A 783 -14.94 -17.25 -19.35
CA LEU A 783 -14.91 -15.93 -19.98
C LEU A 783 -16.33 -15.36 -20.00
N TYR A 784 -16.51 -14.12 -19.58
CA TYR A 784 -17.82 -13.47 -19.63
C TYR A 784 -17.83 -12.26 -20.56
N ILE A 785 -19.02 -11.95 -21.06
CA ILE A 785 -19.35 -10.70 -21.72
C ILE A 785 -20.52 -10.07 -20.97
N ASP A 786 -20.46 -8.76 -20.73
CA ASP A 786 -21.53 -7.94 -20.17
C ASP A 786 -21.84 -6.74 -21.07
N LEU A 787 -23.01 -6.12 -20.88
CA LEU A 787 -23.45 -4.91 -21.59
C LEU A 787 -23.45 -5.05 -23.13
N ALA A 788 -23.61 -6.27 -23.64
CA ALA A 788 -23.99 -6.51 -25.03
C ALA A 788 -25.49 -6.22 -25.23
N ILE A 789 -26.01 -6.39 -26.46
CA ILE A 789 -27.46 -6.26 -26.68
C ILE A 789 -28.20 -7.44 -26.03
N PRO A 790 -29.28 -7.22 -25.25
CA PRO A 790 -30.06 -8.29 -24.61
C PRO A 790 -30.71 -9.29 -25.59
N PHE A 791 -30.79 -10.55 -25.17
CA PHE A 791 -31.41 -11.66 -25.90
C PHE A 791 -30.86 -11.96 -27.30
N GLN A 792 -29.58 -11.66 -27.55
CA GLN A 792 -28.93 -11.86 -28.85
C GLN A 792 -28.00 -13.07 -28.87
N SER A 793 -28.00 -13.76 -30.01
CA SER A 793 -27.04 -14.84 -30.27
C SER A 793 -25.70 -14.28 -30.75
N GLY A 794 -24.62 -14.99 -30.43
CA GLY A 794 -23.26 -14.63 -30.85
C GLY A 794 -22.29 -15.81 -30.82
N TRP A 795 -21.01 -15.48 -30.96
CA TRP A 795 -19.89 -16.40 -30.96
C TRP A 795 -18.70 -15.81 -30.19
N CYS A 796 -18.16 -16.58 -29.26
CA CYS A 796 -16.80 -16.40 -28.78
C CYS A 796 -15.83 -17.03 -29.79
N PHE A 797 -14.80 -16.28 -30.20
CA PHE A 797 -13.68 -16.73 -31.03
C PHE A 797 -12.41 -16.76 -30.21
N TYR A 798 -11.44 -17.59 -30.58
CA TYR A 798 -10.09 -17.57 -30.01
C TYR A 798 -8.98 -17.68 -31.07
N GLY A 799 -7.78 -17.21 -30.74
CA GLY A 799 -6.59 -17.31 -31.58
C GLY A 799 -5.31 -17.05 -30.79
N HIS A 800 -4.15 -17.29 -31.40
CA HIS A 800 -2.85 -17.16 -30.74
C HIS A 800 -2.26 -15.75 -30.77
N ASN A 801 -2.73 -14.86 -31.66
CA ASN A 801 -2.11 -13.55 -31.90
C ASN A 801 -3.14 -12.41 -31.79
N THR A 802 -2.69 -11.23 -31.36
CA THR A 802 -3.51 -10.01 -31.35
C THR A 802 -3.61 -9.41 -32.76
N ALA A 803 -4.73 -8.74 -33.02
CA ALA A 803 -4.94 -7.89 -34.18
C ALA A 803 -5.45 -6.51 -33.73
N ASP A 804 -5.41 -5.56 -34.66
CA ASP A 804 -6.29 -4.39 -34.66
C ASP A 804 -6.61 -4.08 -36.13
N ILE A 805 -7.68 -4.70 -36.63
CA ILE A 805 -8.07 -4.64 -38.05
C ILE A 805 -9.50 -4.11 -38.13
N PRO A 806 -9.78 -3.02 -38.87
CA PRO A 806 -11.13 -2.51 -39.05
C PRO A 806 -12.08 -3.60 -39.59
N PHE A 807 -13.11 -3.91 -38.81
CA PHE A 807 -14.01 -5.03 -39.05
C PHE A 807 -15.44 -4.65 -38.65
N MET A 808 -16.36 -4.63 -39.62
CA MET A 808 -17.79 -4.39 -39.42
C MET A 808 -18.11 -3.16 -38.54
N GLY A 809 -17.36 -2.07 -38.66
CA GLY A 809 -17.56 -0.85 -37.88
C GLY A 809 -16.99 -0.85 -36.45
N GLY A 810 -16.18 -1.84 -36.10
CA GLY A 810 -15.29 -1.84 -34.93
C GLY A 810 -13.94 -2.47 -35.27
N SER A 811 -13.26 -3.07 -34.29
CA SER A 811 -11.97 -3.76 -34.50
C SER A 811 -12.06 -5.27 -34.33
N LEU A 812 -11.40 -5.99 -35.23
CA LEU A 812 -11.02 -7.39 -35.07
C LEU A 812 -9.76 -7.45 -34.21
N LEU A 813 -9.88 -8.03 -33.02
CA LEU A 813 -8.83 -8.00 -31.99
C LEU A 813 -8.10 -9.33 -31.82
N VAL A 814 -8.68 -10.43 -32.33
CA VAL A 814 -8.03 -11.75 -32.44
C VAL A 814 -7.62 -11.96 -33.89
N ALA A 815 -6.33 -12.20 -34.15
CA ALA A 815 -5.83 -12.30 -35.52
C ALA A 815 -6.20 -13.65 -36.19
N PRO A 816 -6.48 -13.63 -37.51
CA PRO A 816 -6.59 -14.86 -38.29
C PRO A 816 -5.28 -15.67 -38.31
N PRO A 817 -5.32 -17.01 -38.29
CA PRO A 817 -6.52 -17.85 -38.21
C PRO A 817 -7.10 -17.89 -36.79
N GLN A 818 -8.36 -17.48 -36.67
CA GLN A 818 -9.14 -17.55 -35.44
C GLN A 818 -10.14 -18.71 -35.53
N THR A 819 -10.34 -19.39 -34.42
CA THR A 819 -11.25 -20.54 -34.29
C THR A 819 -12.51 -20.11 -33.55
N ARG A 820 -13.69 -20.52 -34.05
CA ARG A 820 -14.94 -20.36 -33.29
C ARG A 820 -14.88 -21.26 -32.06
N TYR A 821 -14.94 -20.67 -30.87
CA TYR A 821 -14.87 -21.38 -29.61
C TYR A 821 -16.24 -21.95 -29.22
N ARG A 822 -17.20 -21.07 -28.95
CA ARG A 822 -18.53 -21.42 -28.45
C ARG A 822 -19.54 -20.37 -28.93
N THR A 823 -20.81 -20.75 -29.05
CA THR A 823 -21.92 -19.79 -29.18
C THR A 823 -22.18 -19.11 -27.85
N ILE A 824 -22.57 -17.83 -27.89
CA ILE A 824 -23.19 -17.13 -26.76
C ILE A 824 -24.65 -16.82 -27.04
N GLN A 825 -25.44 -16.65 -25.99
CA GLN A 825 -26.82 -16.20 -26.02
C GLN A 825 -27.06 -15.28 -24.82
N THR A 826 -27.05 -13.96 -25.05
CA THR A 826 -27.12 -12.97 -23.98
C THR A 826 -28.46 -12.95 -23.27
N ASP A 827 -28.44 -12.60 -21.99
CA ASP A 827 -29.61 -12.51 -21.12
C ASP A 827 -30.33 -11.15 -21.20
N LEU A 828 -31.06 -10.77 -20.14
CA LEU A 828 -31.76 -9.48 -20.03
C LEU A 828 -30.81 -8.28 -19.90
N PHE A 829 -29.62 -8.47 -19.30
CA PHE A 829 -28.61 -7.44 -19.07
C PHE A 829 -27.58 -7.35 -20.21
N GLY A 830 -27.69 -8.23 -21.21
CA GLY A 830 -26.67 -8.37 -22.23
C GLY A 830 -25.49 -9.23 -21.78
N ALA A 831 -25.67 -10.04 -20.74
CA ALA A 831 -24.63 -10.88 -20.14
C ALA A 831 -24.66 -12.31 -20.71
N ASP A 832 -23.49 -12.95 -20.86
CA ASP A 832 -23.36 -14.41 -21.02
C ASP A 832 -21.98 -14.91 -20.55
N THR A 833 -21.89 -16.20 -20.20
CA THR A 833 -20.70 -16.86 -19.68
C THR A 833 -20.28 -18.06 -20.53
N VAL A 834 -18.99 -18.15 -20.80
CA VAL A 834 -18.36 -19.17 -21.62
C VAL A 834 -17.27 -19.85 -20.80
N GLY A 835 -17.62 -20.96 -20.15
CA GLY A 835 -16.63 -21.87 -19.56
C GLY A 835 -15.65 -22.36 -20.62
N VAL A 836 -14.35 -22.32 -20.28
CA VAL A 836 -13.22 -22.68 -21.13
C VAL A 836 -12.43 -23.84 -20.49
N PRO A 837 -12.82 -25.11 -20.77
CA PRO A 837 -12.08 -26.25 -20.23
C PRO A 837 -10.62 -26.25 -20.70
N ILE A 838 -9.73 -26.22 -19.72
CA ILE A 838 -8.28 -26.13 -19.83
C ILE A 838 -7.75 -27.49 -20.27
N ARG A 839 -6.99 -27.51 -21.36
CA ARG A 839 -6.47 -28.74 -21.95
C ARG A 839 -4.95 -28.76 -21.88
N PRO A 840 -4.30 -29.94 -21.79
CA PRO A 840 -2.83 -30.03 -21.72
C PRO A 840 -2.06 -29.35 -22.86
N TRP A 841 -2.70 -29.08 -24.02
CA TRP A 841 -2.08 -28.33 -25.12
C TRP A 841 -2.16 -26.81 -24.94
N MET A 842 -3.09 -26.32 -24.13
CA MET A 842 -3.22 -24.90 -23.79
C MET A 842 -2.11 -24.49 -22.84
N VAL A 843 -1.73 -25.36 -21.89
CA VAL A 843 -0.62 -25.14 -20.94
C VAL A 843 0.61 -24.54 -21.62
N GLY A 844 1.09 -23.41 -21.09
CA GLY A 844 2.24 -22.65 -21.61
C GLY A 844 1.93 -21.78 -22.84
N GLN A 845 0.71 -21.84 -23.39
CA GLN A 845 0.24 -20.94 -24.46
C GLN A 845 -0.43 -19.70 -23.89
N THR A 846 -0.47 -18.64 -24.71
CA THR A 846 -1.39 -17.52 -24.55
C THR A 846 -2.42 -17.57 -25.68
N LEU A 847 -3.70 -17.74 -25.33
CA LEU A 847 -4.81 -17.58 -26.27
C LEU A 847 -5.53 -16.28 -26.00
N ARG A 848 -6.05 -15.70 -27.07
CA ARG A 848 -6.79 -14.44 -27.05
C ARG A 848 -8.18 -14.68 -27.57
N PHE A 849 -9.18 -14.16 -26.88
CA PHE A 849 -10.60 -14.37 -27.21
C PHE A 849 -11.28 -13.05 -27.57
N GLN A 850 -12.34 -13.11 -28.37
CA GLN A 850 -13.23 -11.98 -28.67
C GLN A 850 -14.64 -12.50 -28.94
N PHE A 851 -15.65 -11.81 -28.42
CA PHE A 851 -17.06 -12.12 -28.59
C PHE A 851 -17.67 -11.24 -29.68
N TRP A 852 -18.39 -11.86 -30.61
CA TRP A 852 -19.19 -11.17 -31.63
C TRP A 852 -20.65 -11.56 -31.44
N PHE A 853 -21.55 -10.59 -31.39
CA PHE A 853 -22.98 -10.82 -31.15
C PHE A 853 -23.83 -10.06 -32.15
N LEU A 854 -25.06 -10.52 -32.38
CA LEU A 854 -26.01 -9.77 -33.21
C LEU A 854 -26.34 -8.43 -32.53
N ASP A 855 -26.30 -7.36 -33.30
CA ASP A 855 -26.81 -6.05 -32.90
C ASP A 855 -27.72 -5.52 -34.01
N PRO A 856 -29.03 -5.85 -33.99
CA PRO A 856 -29.95 -5.47 -35.07
C PRO A 856 -30.15 -3.96 -35.25
N GLY A 857 -29.74 -3.13 -34.29
CA GLY A 857 -29.80 -1.67 -34.38
C GLY A 857 -28.53 -1.03 -34.96
N ASP A 858 -27.44 -1.79 -35.08
CA ASP A 858 -26.18 -1.35 -35.66
C ASP A 858 -26.18 -1.39 -37.21
N LEU A 859 -25.39 -0.51 -37.83
CA LEU A 859 -25.26 -0.39 -39.29
C LEU A 859 -24.82 -1.68 -39.99
N PHE A 860 -24.03 -2.52 -39.33
CA PHE A 860 -23.53 -3.80 -39.85
C PHE A 860 -24.26 -5.01 -39.24
N GLY A 861 -25.22 -4.79 -38.34
CA GLY A 861 -25.98 -5.84 -37.66
C GLY A 861 -25.20 -6.60 -36.57
N ILE A 862 -24.04 -6.09 -36.12
CA ILE A 862 -23.08 -6.85 -35.31
C ILE A 862 -22.37 -5.98 -34.26
N GLY A 863 -22.41 -6.43 -33.01
CA GLY A 863 -21.58 -5.93 -31.92
C GLY A 863 -20.29 -6.76 -31.78
N LEU A 864 -19.23 -6.10 -31.32
CA LEU A 864 -17.90 -6.68 -31.11
C LEU A 864 -17.41 -6.29 -29.71
N SER A 865 -16.94 -7.25 -28.94
CA SER A 865 -16.31 -6.99 -27.65
C SER A 865 -14.86 -6.51 -27.79
N PRO A 866 -14.26 -5.99 -26.71
CA PRO A 866 -12.81 -6.02 -26.53
C PRO A 866 -12.26 -7.45 -26.70
N GLY A 867 -10.97 -7.58 -26.96
CA GLY A 867 -10.27 -8.84 -26.81
C GLY A 867 -10.05 -9.16 -25.33
N ILE A 868 -9.80 -10.42 -25.00
CA ILE A 868 -9.31 -10.82 -23.67
C ILE A 868 -8.14 -11.80 -23.81
N GLU A 869 -7.07 -11.56 -23.07
CA GLU A 869 -5.82 -12.33 -23.17
C GLU A 869 -5.63 -13.26 -21.97
N VAL A 870 -5.64 -14.56 -22.26
CA VAL A 870 -5.54 -15.66 -21.30
C VAL A 870 -4.25 -16.41 -21.55
N ARG A 871 -3.34 -16.42 -20.58
CA ARG A 871 -2.23 -17.38 -20.53
C ARG A 871 -2.66 -18.59 -19.73
N PHE A 872 -2.32 -19.77 -20.22
CA PHE A 872 -2.76 -21.03 -19.65
C PHE A 872 -1.61 -21.69 -18.91
N TYR A 873 -1.88 -22.18 -17.71
CA TYR A 873 -0.89 -22.66 -16.76
C TYR A 873 -0.95 -24.18 -16.58
N PRO A 874 0.13 -24.81 -16.04
CA PRO A 874 0.20 -26.24 -15.79
C PRO A 874 -0.87 -26.81 -14.84
#